data_AF-A0A536NG35-F1
#
_entry.id   AF-A0A536NG35-F1
#
_cell.length_a   1.000
_cell.length_b   1.000
_cell.length_c   1.000
_cell.angle_alpha   90.00
_cell.angle_beta   90.00
_cell.angle_gamma   90.00
#
_symmetry.space_group_name_H-M   'P 1'
#
loop_
_entity.id
_entity.type
_entity.pdbx_description
1 polymer ?
#
loop_
_entity_poly.entity_id
_entity_poly.type
_entity_poly.pdbx_seq_one_letter_code
_entity_poly.pdbx_strand_id
1 'polypeptide(L)'
;MRACGGGRCSMVARVGDPTQGRSVTVRVDTFGVGPAAYVFAVTLAVQSFHMLEHVVQVLQAFVFHILPAHGILGSIFDLEWVHFFYNTDLYLFLILGAVVLVLERRPRPRAGWRWLGASLAFQTYHEIEHIVKIAQHISTGIDPAPGILGHFINLIWLHFTFNLIITSLVAIAFVKLGLHHEIAPVARLAARRVLRPRVLLPTSAVLAAGLVAAVAVTAKPPPTRGPNLGCADVAATSGLNFSGEYGPVFPALDAMGAMMQRDMGNGAAVGDYNGDGYLDVVLLGQAGRHTKLYRNDPGVGNGRHFSDVTNAAGLGAVTSNARVAQFLDLTGSGRPDLVIAADYMPGGPAGPSQIFRNNGDGTFTDVTAGSGFDPTGYIVGGMTFADYDGSGRASIWLSYWTQELAGDPGLMRIQGAFPGHNRLYENLGDYHFKDVTESLGISEYHADSFTAVFADFTGDGLPDIYQANDHRTDRFYRNMGGGQFRDDTTAVGLTRAGNSMGVATTVGSGGRLDLYVTNITDPGGTFGTNQGNTFMMSSQDAGGTLHFTDEAASHGIVDTAWGWGTQFVDMNGDGAPDIYAVQGMREFVGNGSVHLENATSSLFLNDGSGLTFKRSDAPGCQVPGDQRALVVFDFNRDGSPDLLISQVAGPPILLENLISGRNWLTVAATGPADAGINARITVTAGGRSQTQIILAGGSYLAGPPREAYFGLGGASAATVKVAWANGETSEYVNVPAGQVLQAKRP
;
A
#
# COMPACT_ATOMS: atom_id res chain seq x y z
N MET A 1 -0.93 65.70 -47.33
CA MET A 1 -1.71 64.79 -48.20
C MET A 1 -1.34 63.36 -47.87
N ARG A 2 -2.32 62.50 -47.58
CA ARG A 2 -2.10 61.05 -47.43
C ARG A 2 -2.04 60.45 -48.83
N ALA A 3 -0.88 59.97 -49.25
CA ALA A 3 -0.77 59.03 -50.35
C ALA A 3 -0.57 57.65 -49.71
N CYS A 4 -1.56 56.76 -49.84
CA CYS A 4 -1.44 55.38 -49.37
C CYS A 4 -1.46 54.46 -50.60
N GLY A 5 -0.39 53.68 -50.76
CA GLY A 5 -0.27 52.59 -51.72
C GLY A 5 0.70 51.56 -51.16
N GLY A 6 0.26 50.29 -51.04
CA GLY A 6 1.10 49.17 -50.59
C GLY A 6 1.36 49.08 -49.08
N GLY A 7 0.36 49.34 -48.22
CA GLY A 7 0.41 48.98 -46.79
C GLY A 7 1.29 49.84 -45.87
N ARG A 8 1.83 50.97 -46.35
CA ARG A 8 2.46 52.00 -45.51
C ARG A 8 1.72 53.33 -45.70
N CYS A 9 1.18 53.91 -44.63
CA CYS A 9 0.72 55.29 -44.64
C CYS A 9 1.76 56.14 -43.90
N SER A 10 2.57 56.89 -44.64
CA SER A 10 3.49 57.87 -44.07
C SER A 10 2.77 59.20 -43.89
N MET A 11 2.72 59.70 -42.65
CA MET A 11 2.24 61.05 -42.36
C MET A 11 3.41 62.03 -42.60
N VAL A 12 3.26 62.94 -43.57
CA VAL A 12 4.22 64.01 -43.83
C VAL A 12 3.71 65.26 -43.13
N ALA A 13 4.28 65.60 -41.97
CA ALA A 13 4.07 66.89 -41.33
C ALA A 13 5.15 67.86 -41.81
N ARG A 14 4.74 68.96 -42.46
CA ARG A 14 5.63 70.12 -42.67
C ARG A 14 5.50 71.00 -41.43
N VAL A 15 6.56 71.12 -40.65
CA VAL A 15 6.69 72.14 -39.61
C VAL A 15 7.57 73.24 -40.21
N GLY A 16 6.99 74.43 -40.41
CA GLY A 16 7.72 75.63 -40.80
C GLY A 16 7.93 76.52 -39.59
N ASP A 17 9.17 76.93 -39.35
CA ASP A 17 9.51 78.06 -38.47
C ASP A 17 9.25 79.37 -39.25
N PRO A 18 8.43 80.32 -38.75
CA PRO A 18 8.15 81.56 -39.46
C PRO A 18 9.35 82.51 -39.58
N THR A 19 10.49 82.21 -38.95
CA THR A 19 11.63 83.14 -38.87
C THR A 19 12.91 82.69 -39.58
N GLN A 20 12.98 81.46 -40.10
CA GLN A 20 14.09 81.00 -40.96
C GLN A 20 13.57 80.00 -42.01
N GLY A 21 13.60 80.38 -43.29
CA GLY A 21 13.01 79.64 -44.41
C GLY A 21 13.64 78.27 -44.76
N ARG A 22 13.58 77.30 -43.85
CA ARG A 22 13.93 75.89 -44.07
C ARG A 22 12.87 74.98 -43.45
N SER A 23 12.15 74.23 -44.30
CA SER A 23 11.22 73.19 -43.86
C SER A 23 11.94 71.85 -43.69
N VAL A 24 11.89 71.26 -42.50
CA VAL A 24 12.33 69.88 -42.24
C VAL A 24 11.12 68.95 -42.34
N THR A 25 11.26 67.86 -43.10
CA THR A 25 10.21 66.84 -43.23
C THR A 25 10.49 65.69 -42.27
N VAL A 26 9.65 65.52 -41.25
CA VAL A 26 9.72 64.36 -40.33
C VAL A 26 8.68 63.32 -40.77
N ARG A 27 9.15 62.09 -41.00
CA ARG A 27 8.29 60.94 -41.33
C ARG A 27 8.01 60.17 -40.03
N VAL A 28 6.73 60.07 -39.64
CA VAL A 28 6.30 59.24 -38.50
C VAL A 28 5.61 58.00 -39.07
N ASP A 29 6.25 56.84 -38.93
CA ASP A 29 5.66 55.54 -39.24
C ASP A 29 4.87 55.04 -38.03
N THR A 30 3.59 54.71 -38.22
CA THR A 30 2.75 54.10 -37.19
C THR A 30 2.94 52.59 -37.19
N PHE A 31 3.54 52.03 -36.14
CA PHE A 31 3.74 50.59 -35.97
C PHE A 31 2.43 49.94 -35.50
N GLY A 32 1.66 49.34 -36.42
CA GLY A 32 0.59 48.42 -36.07
C GLY A 32 1.14 47.02 -35.79
N VAL A 33 0.75 46.40 -34.68
CA VAL A 33 1.07 44.99 -34.38
C VAL A 33 0.43 44.10 -35.45
N GLY A 34 1.23 43.29 -36.14
CA GLY A 34 0.71 42.33 -37.11
C GLY A 34 -0.14 41.25 -36.44
N PRO A 35 -1.23 40.77 -37.06
CA PRO A 35 -2.06 39.68 -36.55
C PRO A 35 -1.25 38.43 -36.15
N ALA A 36 -0.23 38.05 -36.93
CA ALA A 36 0.64 36.92 -36.60
C ALA A 36 1.42 37.16 -35.30
N ALA A 37 1.93 38.38 -35.11
CA ALA A 37 2.68 38.71 -33.91
C ALA A 37 1.79 38.56 -32.66
N TYR A 38 0.54 39.01 -32.74
CA TYR A 38 -0.43 38.87 -31.66
C TYR A 38 -0.74 37.40 -31.33
N VAL A 39 -1.04 36.57 -32.34
CA VAL A 39 -1.32 35.14 -32.14
C VAL A 39 -0.16 34.43 -31.44
N PHE A 40 1.08 34.63 -31.91
CA PHE A 40 2.24 33.99 -31.29
C PHE A 40 2.53 34.49 -29.87
N ALA A 41 2.26 35.76 -29.57
CA ALA A 41 2.44 36.27 -28.21
C ALA A 41 1.40 35.70 -27.23
N VAL A 42 0.15 35.57 -27.66
CA VAL A 42 -0.88 34.88 -26.87
C VAL A 42 -0.50 33.42 -26.68
N THR A 43 -0.05 32.75 -27.74
CA THR A 43 0.42 31.37 -27.70
C THR A 43 1.52 31.18 -26.65
N LEU A 44 2.55 32.04 -26.68
CA LEU A 44 3.64 32.00 -25.71
C LEU A 44 3.18 32.32 -24.28
N ALA A 45 2.20 33.21 -24.11
CA ALA A 45 1.66 33.54 -22.79
C ALA A 45 0.89 32.36 -22.18
N VAL A 46 -0.01 31.73 -22.96
CA VAL A 46 -0.75 30.53 -22.54
C VAL A 46 0.22 29.39 -22.24
N GLN A 47 1.19 29.15 -23.12
CA GLN A 47 2.17 28.09 -22.93
C GLN A 47 3.10 28.35 -21.74
N SER A 48 3.42 29.61 -21.42
CA SER A 48 4.19 29.94 -20.21
C SER A 48 3.42 29.62 -18.93
N PHE A 49 2.10 29.80 -18.94
CA PHE A 49 1.24 29.40 -17.82
C PHE A 49 1.15 27.88 -17.71
N HIS A 50 1.00 27.17 -18.83
CA HIS A 50 1.06 25.71 -18.85
C HIS A 50 2.41 25.17 -18.36
N MET A 51 3.52 25.82 -18.73
CA MET A 51 4.84 25.45 -18.20
C MET A 51 4.94 25.68 -16.68
N LEU A 52 4.28 26.72 -16.15
CA LEU A 52 4.21 26.96 -14.72
C LEU A 52 3.44 25.84 -13.99
N GLU A 53 2.37 25.30 -14.60
CA GLU A 53 1.66 24.10 -14.10
C GLU A 53 2.64 22.95 -13.85
N HIS A 54 3.48 22.62 -14.84
CA HIS A 54 4.47 21.55 -14.71
C HIS A 54 5.60 21.88 -13.73
N VAL A 55 6.04 23.14 -13.62
CA VAL A 55 6.99 23.54 -12.57
C VAL A 55 6.40 23.27 -11.19
N VAL A 56 5.13 23.61 -10.97
CA VAL A 56 4.44 23.35 -9.71
C VAL A 56 4.32 21.85 -9.46
N GLN A 57 4.02 21.03 -10.46
CA GLN A 57 4.01 19.57 -10.33
C GLN A 57 5.38 19.00 -9.92
N VAL A 58 6.46 19.47 -10.55
CA VAL A 58 7.83 19.07 -10.18
C VAL A 58 8.14 19.46 -8.74
N LEU A 59 7.77 20.67 -8.32
CA LEU A 59 7.97 21.11 -6.94
C LEU A 59 7.12 20.30 -5.95
N GLN A 60 5.85 20.05 -6.25
CA GLN A 60 4.97 19.20 -5.45
C GLN A 60 5.58 17.81 -5.26
N ALA A 61 5.94 17.13 -6.36
CA ALA A 61 6.45 15.76 -6.29
C ALA A 61 7.85 15.65 -5.67
N PHE A 62 8.80 16.50 -6.08
CA PHE A 62 10.23 16.27 -5.81
C PHE A 62 10.83 17.21 -4.77
N VAL A 63 10.17 18.31 -4.42
CA VAL A 63 10.65 19.24 -3.38
C VAL A 63 9.80 19.15 -2.12
N PHE A 64 8.47 19.06 -2.28
CA PHE A 64 7.54 19.03 -1.15
C PHE A 64 6.99 17.64 -0.85
N HIS A 65 7.27 16.63 -1.68
CA HIS A 65 6.78 15.26 -1.53
C HIS A 65 5.25 15.17 -1.40
N ILE A 66 4.53 16.05 -2.09
CA ILE A 66 3.06 16.09 -2.19
C ILE A 66 2.65 15.28 -3.41
N LEU A 67 2.03 14.12 -3.18
CA LEU A 67 1.48 13.24 -4.21
C LEU A 67 -0.01 12.97 -3.94
N PRO A 68 -0.86 12.90 -4.98
CA PRO A 68 -0.53 13.10 -6.39
C PRO A 68 -0.24 14.57 -6.73
N ALA A 69 0.78 14.80 -7.57
CA ALA A 69 1.22 16.15 -7.95
C ALA A 69 0.33 16.70 -9.09
N HIS A 70 -0.74 17.39 -8.72
CA HIS A 70 -1.77 17.84 -9.64
C HIS A 70 -1.52 19.23 -10.26
N GLY A 71 -0.45 19.94 -9.92
CA GLY A 71 -0.24 21.31 -10.40
C GLY A 71 -1.20 22.32 -9.76
N ILE A 72 -1.48 23.42 -10.44
CA ILE A 72 -2.40 24.48 -10.00
C ILE A 72 -3.84 24.12 -10.40
N LEU A 73 -4.11 23.86 -11.68
CA LEU A 73 -5.45 23.60 -12.21
C LEU A 73 -5.88 22.15 -12.06
N GLY A 74 -4.95 21.18 -12.08
CA GLY A 74 -5.30 19.77 -11.82
C GLY A 74 -5.80 19.51 -10.39
N SER A 75 -5.66 20.49 -9.48
CA SER A 75 -6.25 20.42 -8.14
C SER A 75 -7.77 20.69 -8.14
N ILE A 76 -8.31 21.23 -9.25
CA ILE A 76 -9.71 21.64 -9.41
C ILE A 76 -10.40 20.83 -10.51
N PHE A 77 -9.67 20.47 -11.56
CA PHE A 77 -10.15 19.72 -12.71
C PHE A 77 -9.32 18.45 -12.91
N ASP A 78 -9.87 17.47 -13.61
CA ASP A 78 -9.15 16.25 -13.99
C ASP A 78 -7.87 16.58 -14.77
N LEU A 79 -6.76 15.98 -14.35
CA LEU A 79 -5.44 16.40 -14.78
C LEU A 79 -5.19 16.09 -16.26
N GLU A 80 -5.70 14.94 -16.73
CA GLU A 80 -5.57 14.54 -18.12
C GLU A 80 -6.32 15.49 -19.06
N TRP A 81 -7.54 15.89 -18.68
CA TRP A 81 -8.30 16.86 -19.45
C TRP A 81 -7.63 18.24 -19.48
N VAL A 82 -7.07 18.71 -18.35
CA VAL A 82 -6.34 19.98 -18.29
C VAL A 82 -5.16 19.97 -19.27
N HIS A 83 -4.32 18.94 -19.22
CA HIS A 83 -3.16 18.86 -20.13
C HIS A 83 -3.57 18.67 -21.59
N PHE A 84 -4.63 17.89 -21.86
CA PHE A 84 -5.15 17.72 -23.22
C PHE A 84 -5.56 19.07 -23.81
N PHE A 85 -6.39 19.86 -23.11
CA PHE A 85 -6.83 21.16 -23.62
C PHE A 85 -5.66 22.13 -23.83
N TYR A 86 -4.69 22.18 -22.92
CA TYR A 86 -3.51 23.04 -23.11
C TYR A 86 -2.73 22.70 -24.37
N ASN A 87 -2.51 21.41 -24.63
CA ASN A 87 -1.74 20.96 -25.78
C ASN A 87 -2.51 21.10 -27.10
N THR A 88 -3.80 20.79 -27.10
CA THR A 88 -4.66 20.98 -28.27
C THR A 88 -4.75 22.46 -28.63
N ASP A 89 -4.97 23.35 -27.65
CA ASP A 89 -5.04 24.80 -27.89
C ASP A 89 -3.70 25.35 -28.43
N LEU A 90 -2.57 24.92 -27.85
CA LEU A 90 -1.25 25.28 -28.36
C LEU A 90 -1.10 24.85 -29.83
N TYR A 91 -1.48 23.63 -30.16
CA TYR A 91 -1.38 23.10 -31.51
C TYR A 91 -2.22 23.90 -32.51
N LEU A 92 -3.47 24.19 -32.16
CA LEU A 92 -4.37 25.00 -32.98
C LEU A 92 -3.86 26.43 -33.16
N PHE A 93 -3.32 27.07 -32.12
CA PHE A 93 -2.76 28.41 -32.22
C PHE A 93 -1.48 28.46 -33.06
N LEU A 94 -0.63 27.43 -33.02
CA LEU A 94 0.54 27.34 -33.90
C LEU A 94 0.14 27.20 -35.37
N ILE A 95 -0.88 26.39 -35.67
CA ILE A 95 -1.44 26.26 -37.02
C ILE A 95 -2.04 27.60 -37.47
N LEU A 96 -2.87 28.23 -36.63
CA LEU A 96 -3.46 29.53 -36.91
C LEU A 96 -2.37 30.57 -37.18
N GLY A 97 -1.34 30.63 -36.33
CA GLY A 97 -0.20 31.52 -36.50
C GLY A 97 0.52 31.29 -37.83
N ALA A 98 0.75 30.04 -38.22
CA ALA A 98 1.35 29.68 -39.50
C ALA A 98 0.48 30.14 -40.69
N VAL A 99 -0.84 29.91 -40.64
CA VAL A 99 -1.79 30.35 -41.67
C VAL A 99 -1.78 31.88 -41.78
N VAL A 100 -1.88 32.59 -40.65
CA VAL A 100 -1.85 34.06 -40.64
C VAL A 100 -0.54 34.60 -41.21
N LEU A 101 0.61 33.99 -40.89
CA LEU A 101 1.91 34.36 -41.47
C LEU A 101 1.94 34.22 -43.00
N VAL A 102 1.32 33.16 -43.54
CA VAL A 102 1.20 32.96 -44.99
C VAL A 102 0.28 34.03 -45.60
N LEU A 103 -0.86 34.32 -44.95
CA LEU A 103 -1.85 35.29 -45.40
C LEU A 103 -1.35 36.74 -45.34
N GLU A 104 -0.48 37.08 -44.38
CA GLU A 104 0.12 38.41 -44.27
C GLU A 104 0.98 38.79 -45.49
N ARG A 105 1.45 37.82 -46.28
CA ARG A 105 2.33 37.99 -47.45
C ARG A 105 3.56 38.87 -47.19
N ARG A 106 3.98 39.00 -45.93
CA ARG A 106 5.20 39.72 -45.54
C ARG A 106 6.41 38.78 -45.65
N PRO A 107 7.53 39.23 -46.23
CA PRO A 107 8.73 38.39 -46.27
C PRO A 107 9.26 38.16 -44.85
N ARG A 108 9.43 36.88 -44.47
CA ARG A 108 9.96 36.44 -43.17
C ARG A 108 11.25 35.63 -43.36
N PRO A 109 12.21 35.65 -42.42
CA PRO A 109 13.45 34.89 -42.54
C PRO A 109 13.19 33.38 -42.64
N ARG A 110 13.90 32.68 -43.54
CA ARG A 110 13.81 31.21 -43.69
C ARG A 110 14.09 30.46 -42.38
N ALA A 111 14.99 30.99 -41.56
CA ALA A 111 15.28 30.41 -40.24
C ALA A 111 14.03 30.37 -39.34
N GLY A 112 13.19 31.42 -39.36
CA GLY A 112 11.95 31.45 -38.58
C GLY A 112 10.96 30.36 -39.00
N TRP A 113 10.80 30.13 -40.30
CA TRP A 113 9.97 29.04 -40.83
C TRP A 113 10.47 27.64 -40.43
N ARG A 114 11.79 27.43 -40.35
CA ARG A 114 12.36 26.15 -39.90
C ARG A 114 12.01 25.84 -38.45
N TRP A 115 12.13 26.84 -37.56
CA TRP A 115 11.78 26.68 -36.15
C TRP A 115 10.28 26.53 -35.93
N LEU A 116 9.45 27.22 -36.70
CA LEU A 116 8.00 27.01 -36.69
C LEU A 116 7.63 25.59 -37.14
N GLY A 117 8.25 25.11 -38.22
CA GLY A 117 8.06 23.73 -38.68
C GLY A 117 8.48 22.70 -37.64
N ALA A 118 9.62 22.90 -36.97
CA ALA A 118 10.07 22.04 -35.87
C ALA A 118 9.09 22.07 -34.68
N SER A 119 8.55 23.25 -34.34
CA SER A 119 7.55 23.39 -33.28
C SER A 119 6.29 22.60 -33.61
N LEU A 120 5.77 22.73 -34.84
CA LEU A 120 4.59 21.99 -35.30
C LEU A 120 4.83 20.47 -35.32
N ALA A 121 5.99 20.02 -35.78
CA ALA A 121 6.31 18.59 -35.80
C ALA A 121 6.38 18.00 -34.38
N PHE A 122 7.07 18.69 -33.46
CA PHE A 122 7.18 18.24 -32.08
C PHE A 122 5.83 18.28 -31.35
N GLN A 123 5.05 19.36 -31.52
CA GLN A 123 3.71 19.45 -30.93
C GLN A 123 2.76 18.40 -31.51
N THR A 124 2.87 18.06 -32.79
CA THR A 124 2.07 16.97 -33.38
C THR A 124 2.32 15.65 -32.66
N TYR A 125 3.58 15.32 -32.37
CA TYR A 125 3.89 14.10 -31.63
C TYR A 125 3.38 14.16 -30.19
N HIS A 126 3.57 15.29 -29.51
CA HIS A 126 3.07 15.47 -28.15
C HIS A 126 1.54 15.40 -28.06
N GLU A 127 0.83 15.89 -29.08
CA GLU A 127 -0.63 15.76 -29.17
C GLU A 127 -1.06 14.30 -29.33
N ILE A 128 -0.33 13.51 -30.12
CA ILE A 128 -0.58 12.06 -30.25
C ILE A 128 -0.41 11.36 -28.90
N GLU A 129 0.62 11.72 -28.12
CA GLU A 129 0.80 11.22 -26.75
C GLU A 129 -0.44 11.50 -25.89
N HIS A 130 -0.95 12.73 -25.90
CA HIS A 130 -2.14 13.11 -25.12
C HIS A 130 -3.43 12.45 -25.63
N ILE A 131 -3.59 12.23 -26.93
CA ILE A 131 -4.73 11.47 -27.46
C ILE A 131 -4.71 10.02 -26.94
N VAL A 132 -3.54 9.36 -26.93
CA VAL A 132 -3.40 8.00 -26.37
C VAL A 132 -3.70 8.00 -24.88
N LYS A 133 -3.19 9.00 -24.15
CA LYS A 133 -3.47 9.16 -22.72
C LYS A 133 -4.95 9.33 -22.42
N ILE A 134 -5.67 10.18 -23.16
CA ILE A 134 -7.13 10.33 -22.99
C ILE A 134 -7.87 9.05 -23.32
N ALA A 135 -7.47 8.33 -24.38
CA ALA A 135 -8.08 7.04 -24.70
C ALA A 135 -7.88 6.01 -23.58
N GLN A 136 -6.65 5.91 -23.05
CA GLN A 136 -6.33 5.06 -21.90
C GLN A 136 -7.14 5.48 -20.67
N HIS A 137 -7.15 6.77 -20.31
CA HIS A 137 -7.90 7.32 -19.18
C HIS A 137 -9.40 7.00 -19.28
N ILE A 138 -10.04 7.23 -20.44
CA ILE A 138 -11.46 6.89 -20.66
C ILE A 138 -11.72 5.38 -20.51
N SER A 139 -10.79 4.54 -20.97
CA SER A 139 -10.96 3.09 -20.95
C SER A 139 -10.65 2.43 -19.60
N THR A 140 -9.75 3.03 -18.79
CA THR A 140 -9.20 2.40 -17.57
C THR A 140 -9.52 3.15 -16.28
N GLY A 141 -9.92 4.43 -16.37
CA GLY A 141 -10.10 5.30 -15.21
C GLY A 141 -8.80 5.76 -14.54
N ILE A 142 -7.63 5.44 -15.11
CA ILE A 142 -6.31 5.80 -14.55
C ILE A 142 -6.02 7.29 -14.80
N ASP A 143 -5.63 8.02 -13.75
CA ASP A 143 -5.15 9.41 -13.80
C ASP A 143 -3.90 9.59 -12.91
N PRO A 144 -2.73 9.98 -13.46
CA PRO A 144 -2.45 10.24 -14.88
C PRO A 144 -2.24 8.95 -15.68
N ALA A 145 -2.79 8.91 -16.91
CA ALA A 145 -2.59 7.80 -17.82
C ALA A 145 -1.16 7.76 -18.39
N PRO A 146 -0.56 6.56 -18.59
CA PRO A 146 0.86 6.42 -18.93
C PRO A 146 1.21 6.88 -20.37
N GLY A 147 0.28 6.88 -21.31
CA GLY A 147 0.54 7.27 -22.70
C GLY A 147 1.37 6.22 -23.46
N ILE A 148 2.19 6.68 -24.41
CA ILE A 148 3.11 5.82 -25.17
C ILE A 148 4.44 5.72 -24.43
N LEU A 149 4.95 6.84 -23.89
CA LEU A 149 6.29 6.91 -23.30
C LEU A 149 6.31 6.89 -21.76
N GLY A 150 5.20 7.17 -21.09
CA GLY A 150 5.15 7.18 -19.62
C GLY A 150 5.29 5.81 -18.97
N HIS A 151 5.30 4.74 -19.75
CA HIS A 151 5.71 3.40 -19.31
C HIS A 151 7.23 3.25 -19.13
N PHE A 152 8.03 4.14 -19.73
CA PHE A 152 9.50 4.04 -19.73
C PHE A 152 10.17 5.19 -18.96
N ILE A 153 9.44 6.30 -18.77
CA ILE A 153 9.97 7.54 -18.21
C ILE A 153 8.94 8.07 -17.22
N ASN A 154 9.41 8.56 -16.07
CA ASN A 154 8.54 9.22 -15.09
C ASN A 154 7.67 10.31 -15.75
N LEU A 155 6.35 10.19 -15.58
CA LEU A 155 5.36 11.03 -16.26
C LEU A 155 5.52 12.53 -16.01
N ILE A 156 5.92 12.93 -14.80
CA ILE A 156 6.09 14.35 -14.45
C ILE A 156 7.29 14.91 -15.22
N TRP A 157 8.41 14.19 -15.22
CA TRP A 157 9.60 14.59 -15.98
C TRP A 157 9.36 14.56 -17.49
N LEU A 158 8.64 13.56 -17.99
CA LEU A 158 8.29 13.44 -19.40
C LEU A 158 7.54 14.69 -19.89
N HIS A 159 6.41 15.04 -19.26
CA HIS A 159 5.61 16.20 -19.69
C HIS A 159 6.32 17.53 -19.44
N PHE A 160 7.07 17.67 -18.34
CA PHE A 160 7.89 18.86 -18.10
C PHE A 160 8.92 19.06 -19.21
N THR A 161 9.64 17.99 -19.60
CA THR A 161 10.65 18.06 -20.66
C THR A 161 10.04 18.36 -22.03
N PHE A 162 8.92 17.71 -22.38
CA PHE A 162 8.23 17.98 -23.64
C PHE A 162 7.75 19.42 -23.73
N ASN A 163 7.10 19.92 -22.66
CA ASN A 163 6.62 21.29 -22.61
C ASN A 163 7.76 22.31 -22.61
N LEU A 164 8.89 22.02 -21.96
CA LEU A 164 10.07 22.87 -22.03
C LEU A 164 10.64 22.96 -23.44
N ILE A 165 10.74 21.82 -24.15
CA ILE A 165 11.23 21.76 -25.53
C ILE A 165 10.31 22.56 -26.46
N ILE A 166 9.00 22.29 -26.45
CA ILE A 166 8.08 22.99 -27.36
C ILE A 166 8.05 24.49 -27.07
N THR A 167 8.03 24.90 -25.80
CA THR A 167 8.05 26.32 -25.42
C THR A 167 9.30 27.02 -25.95
N SER A 168 10.46 26.35 -25.85
CA SER A 168 11.72 26.85 -26.39
C SER A 168 11.69 26.97 -27.92
N LEU A 169 11.17 25.97 -28.62
CA LEU A 169 11.03 25.99 -30.09
C LEU A 169 10.13 27.14 -30.56
N VAL A 170 8.97 27.32 -29.93
CA VAL A 170 8.02 28.39 -30.26
C VAL A 170 8.61 29.76 -29.96
N ALA A 171 9.31 29.93 -28.84
CA ALA A 171 9.98 31.18 -28.50
C ALA A 171 11.07 31.54 -29.52
N ILE A 172 11.88 30.57 -29.95
CA ILE A 172 12.89 30.76 -30.99
C ILE A 172 12.22 31.12 -32.33
N ALA A 173 11.12 30.45 -32.70
CA ALA A 173 10.38 30.77 -33.91
C ALA A 173 9.85 32.22 -33.87
N PHE A 174 9.26 32.64 -32.76
CA PHE A 174 8.76 34.00 -32.55
C PHE A 174 9.86 35.07 -32.72
N VAL A 175 11.06 34.81 -32.19
CA VAL A 175 12.21 35.70 -32.37
C VAL A 175 12.72 35.69 -33.81
N LYS A 176 12.94 34.52 -34.40
CA LYS A 176 13.52 34.36 -35.75
C LYS A 176 12.59 34.78 -36.88
N LEU A 177 11.29 34.82 -36.65
CA LEU A 177 10.29 35.42 -37.54
C LEU A 177 10.23 36.96 -37.42
N GLY A 178 10.93 37.54 -36.45
CA GLY A 178 10.95 38.99 -36.20
C GLY A 178 9.68 39.53 -35.53
N LEU A 179 8.79 38.66 -35.05
CA LEU A 179 7.48 39.03 -34.50
C LEU A 179 7.60 39.81 -33.18
N HIS A 180 8.62 39.51 -32.39
CA HIS A 180 8.93 40.23 -31.14
C HIS A 180 9.16 41.73 -31.35
N HIS A 181 9.70 42.17 -32.49
CA HIS A 181 9.87 43.60 -32.79
C HIS A 181 8.54 44.33 -33.01
N GLU A 182 7.51 43.62 -33.47
CA GLU A 182 6.18 44.20 -33.69
C GLU A 182 5.44 44.43 -32.37
N ILE A 183 5.73 43.63 -31.33
CA ILE A 183 5.09 43.70 -30.02
C ILE A 183 5.90 44.52 -29.01
N ALA A 184 7.22 44.60 -29.16
CA ALA A 184 8.10 45.34 -28.26
C ALA A 184 7.63 46.77 -27.92
N PRO A 185 7.06 47.58 -28.85
CA PRO A 185 6.53 48.90 -28.53
C PRO A 185 5.33 48.84 -27.57
N VAL A 186 4.42 47.89 -27.78
CA VAL A 186 3.21 47.68 -26.96
C VAL A 186 3.59 47.12 -25.59
N ALA A 187 4.47 46.13 -25.55
CA ALA A 187 4.98 45.55 -24.30
C ALA A 187 5.72 46.59 -23.45
N ARG A 188 6.54 47.47 -24.05
CA ARG A 188 7.19 48.59 -23.33
C ARG A 188 6.21 49.62 -22.79
N LEU A 189 5.10 49.87 -23.49
CA LEU A 189 4.03 50.77 -23.01
C LEU A 189 3.26 50.15 -21.83
N ALA A 190 2.96 48.85 -21.91
CA ALA A 190 2.29 48.11 -20.85
C ALA A 190 3.18 47.96 -19.60
N ALA A 191 4.45 47.60 -19.78
CA ALA A 191 5.44 47.51 -18.71
C ALA A 191 5.61 48.85 -17.96
N ARG A 192 5.59 49.99 -18.66
CA ARG A 192 5.62 51.33 -18.04
C ARG A 192 4.36 51.67 -17.23
N ARG A 193 3.21 51.05 -17.51
CA ARG A 193 1.97 51.21 -16.73
C ARG A 193 1.94 50.29 -15.50
N VAL A 194 2.53 49.10 -15.58
CA VAL A 194 2.54 48.10 -14.51
C VAL A 194 3.72 48.29 -13.53
N LEU A 195 4.90 48.71 -14.00
CA LEU A 195 6.13 48.89 -13.21
C LEU A 195 6.23 50.26 -12.50
N ARG A 196 5.11 50.80 -11.97
CA ARG A 196 5.20 51.91 -11.02
C ARG A 196 5.61 51.35 -9.65
N PRO A 197 6.58 51.95 -8.93
CA PRO A 197 7.10 51.41 -7.66
C PRO A 197 6.05 51.22 -6.55
N ARG A 198 4.89 51.88 -6.66
CA ARG A 198 3.78 51.76 -5.69
C ARG A 198 2.89 50.52 -5.88
N VAL A 199 3.06 49.74 -6.95
CA VAL A 199 2.23 48.54 -7.25
C VAL A 199 3.01 47.23 -7.14
N LEU A 200 4.33 47.27 -6.96
CA LEU A 200 5.19 46.07 -6.86
C LEU A 200 5.22 45.44 -5.46
N LEU A 201 5.02 46.21 -4.39
CA LEU A 201 4.94 45.68 -3.02
C LEU A 201 3.64 44.91 -2.71
N PRO A 202 2.45 45.29 -3.23
CA PRO A 202 1.24 44.50 -3.03
C PRO A 202 1.14 43.29 -3.97
N THR A 203 1.74 43.30 -5.17
CA THR A 203 1.50 42.22 -6.16
C THR A 203 2.33 40.96 -5.91
N SER A 204 3.56 41.07 -5.41
CA SER A 204 4.35 39.91 -4.96
C SER A 204 3.75 39.27 -3.71
N ALA A 205 3.22 40.09 -2.80
CA ALA A 205 2.52 39.63 -1.60
C ALA A 205 1.15 39.00 -1.93
N VAL A 206 0.42 39.51 -2.94
CA VAL A 206 -0.86 38.94 -3.39
C VAL A 206 -0.67 37.68 -4.24
N LEU A 207 0.44 37.52 -4.98
CA LEU A 207 0.78 36.26 -5.64
C LEU A 207 1.26 35.20 -4.65
N ALA A 208 2.06 35.56 -3.64
CA ALA A 208 2.44 34.64 -2.56
C ALA A 208 1.24 34.27 -1.66
N ALA A 209 0.40 35.25 -1.28
CA ALA A 209 -0.82 35.01 -0.53
C ALA A 209 -1.90 34.30 -1.37
N GLY A 210 -1.92 34.52 -2.69
CA GLY A 210 -2.78 33.81 -3.64
C GLY A 210 -2.36 32.37 -3.86
N LEU A 211 -1.04 32.09 -3.83
CA LEU A 211 -0.50 30.73 -3.86
C LEU A 211 -0.81 29.98 -2.54
N VAL A 212 -0.74 30.67 -1.39
CA VAL A 212 -1.13 30.13 -0.08
C VAL A 212 -2.66 29.98 0.05
N ALA A 213 -3.44 30.90 -0.50
CA ALA A 213 -4.91 30.85 -0.48
C ALA A 213 -5.48 29.84 -1.49
N ALA A 214 -4.85 29.62 -2.64
CA ALA A 214 -5.22 28.56 -3.58
C ALA A 214 -4.98 27.16 -2.97
N VAL A 215 -3.95 27.01 -2.12
CA VAL A 215 -3.73 25.81 -1.30
C VAL A 215 -4.78 25.67 -0.19
N ALA A 216 -5.38 26.77 0.28
CA ALA A 216 -6.36 26.76 1.38
C ALA A 216 -7.83 26.62 0.95
N VAL A 217 -8.18 26.95 -0.31
CA VAL A 217 -9.59 27.05 -0.77
C VAL A 217 -10.12 25.76 -1.43
N THR A 218 -9.30 24.73 -1.62
CA THR A 218 -9.76 23.39 -2.06
C THR A 218 -10.18 22.46 -0.91
N ALA A 219 -10.09 22.92 0.34
CA ALA A 219 -10.60 22.18 1.49
C ALA A 219 -12.14 22.21 1.50
N LYS A 220 -12.74 21.20 0.85
CA LYS A 220 -14.14 20.82 1.04
C LYS A 220 -14.41 20.72 2.55
N PRO A 221 -15.56 21.21 3.09
CA PRO A 221 -15.86 20.99 4.49
C PRO A 221 -15.84 19.48 4.74
N PRO A 222 -15.10 18.99 5.75
CA PRO A 222 -15.10 17.57 6.04
C PRO A 222 -16.53 17.14 6.37
N PRO A 223 -16.96 15.94 5.94
CA PRO A 223 -18.14 15.32 6.52
C PRO A 223 -17.95 15.29 8.05
N THR A 224 -19.06 15.43 8.76
CA THR A 224 -19.15 15.52 10.22
C THR A 224 -18.14 14.60 10.92
N ARG A 225 -17.20 15.22 11.66
CA ARG A 225 -16.06 14.61 12.36
C ARG A 225 -16.46 13.41 13.21
N GLY A 226 -16.09 12.21 12.77
CA GLY A 226 -15.49 11.23 13.68
C GLY A 226 -14.12 11.72 14.18
N PRO A 227 -13.50 11.05 15.16
CA PRO A 227 -12.15 11.39 15.59
C PRO A 227 -11.17 11.43 14.39
N ASN A 228 -10.27 12.41 14.36
CA ASN A 228 -9.30 12.58 13.27
C ASN A 228 -8.30 11.41 13.30
N LEU A 229 -8.54 10.36 12.51
CA LEU A 229 -7.61 9.26 12.33
C LEU A 229 -6.32 9.75 11.65
N GLY A 230 -5.18 9.32 12.18
CA GLY A 230 -3.85 9.53 11.61
C GLY A 230 -2.86 8.55 12.24
N CYS A 231 -1.73 8.33 11.57
CA CYS A 231 -0.70 7.40 12.02
C CYS A 231 0.69 8.08 12.03
N ALA A 232 1.60 7.57 12.86
CA ALA A 232 3.01 7.96 12.83
C ALA A 232 3.92 6.74 12.95
N ASP A 233 4.95 6.65 12.10
CA ASP A 233 6.01 5.66 12.28
C ASP A 233 6.92 6.08 13.45
N VAL A 234 6.91 5.26 14.49
CA VAL A 234 7.66 5.46 15.72
C VAL A 234 8.67 4.34 16.00
N ALA A 235 8.99 3.49 15.02
CA ALA A 235 9.90 2.35 15.22
C ALA A 235 11.26 2.81 15.78
N ALA A 236 11.89 3.78 15.10
CA ALA A 236 13.20 4.28 15.48
C ALA A 236 13.18 5.01 16.83
N THR A 237 12.17 5.85 17.08
CA THR A 237 12.04 6.59 18.35
C THR A 237 11.68 5.70 19.53
N SER A 238 11.04 4.56 19.26
CA SER A 238 10.69 3.57 20.27
C SER A 238 11.82 2.57 20.53
N GLY A 239 12.94 2.62 19.81
CA GLY A 239 14.09 1.74 20.06
C GLY A 239 14.10 0.42 19.26
N LEU A 240 13.18 0.23 18.31
CA LEU A 240 13.18 -0.90 17.39
C LEU A 240 14.27 -0.73 16.31
N ASN A 241 15.53 -0.88 16.70
CA ASN A 241 16.68 -0.78 15.81
C ASN A 241 17.02 -2.13 15.16
N PHE A 242 16.33 -2.43 14.06
CA PHE A 242 16.47 -3.65 13.27
C PHE A 242 16.71 -3.30 11.79
N SER A 243 17.54 -4.10 11.11
CA SER A 243 17.81 -3.97 9.67
C SER A 243 17.37 -5.25 8.97
N GLY A 244 16.38 -5.16 8.09
CA GLY A 244 15.90 -6.25 7.24
C GLY A 244 16.84 -6.59 6.07
N GLU A 245 18.15 -6.33 6.23
CA GLU A 245 19.18 -6.59 5.23
C GLU A 245 19.14 -8.01 4.68
N TYR A 246 19.44 -8.14 3.39
CA TYR A 246 19.52 -9.45 2.76
C TYR A 246 20.57 -10.34 3.41
N GLY A 247 20.19 -11.60 3.56
CA GLY A 247 21.08 -12.71 3.88
C GLY A 247 21.66 -13.35 2.62
N PRO A 248 22.70 -14.22 2.75
CA PRO A 248 23.01 -15.19 1.71
C PRO A 248 21.80 -16.03 1.33
N VAL A 249 21.66 -16.29 0.03
CA VAL A 249 20.71 -17.26 -0.53
C VAL A 249 21.36 -18.65 -0.48
N PHE A 250 20.58 -19.69 -0.19
CA PHE A 250 21.06 -21.08 -0.11
C PHE A 250 20.51 -21.92 -1.25
N PRO A 251 21.30 -22.92 -1.73
CA PRO A 251 21.58 -23.10 -3.15
C PRO A 251 20.31 -23.00 -3.99
N ALA A 252 19.99 -21.79 -4.44
CA ALA A 252 18.93 -21.60 -5.39
C ALA A 252 19.39 -22.24 -6.70
N LEU A 253 18.56 -23.13 -7.24
CA LEU A 253 18.86 -23.86 -8.47
C LEU A 253 18.94 -22.90 -9.68
N ASP A 254 18.32 -21.73 -9.56
CA ASP A 254 18.25 -20.69 -10.59
C ASP A 254 18.16 -19.26 -9.99
N ALA A 255 18.14 -18.25 -10.87
CA ALA A 255 18.03 -16.85 -10.47
C ALA A 255 16.66 -16.49 -9.87
N MET A 256 15.59 -17.23 -10.21
CA MET A 256 14.24 -16.97 -9.72
C MET A 256 14.10 -17.40 -8.26
N GLY A 257 14.54 -18.61 -7.93
CA GLY A 257 14.56 -19.11 -6.56
C GLY A 257 15.43 -18.25 -5.65
N ALA A 258 16.54 -17.71 -6.18
CA ALA A 258 17.39 -16.78 -5.43
C ALA A 258 16.71 -15.43 -5.15
N MET A 259 15.93 -14.95 -6.11
CA MET A 259 15.11 -13.76 -5.96
C MET A 259 14.01 -14.00 -4.94
N MET A 260 13.21 -15.08 -5.08
CA MET A 260 12.11 -15.40 -4.17
C MET A 260 12.59 -15.60 -2.73
N GLN A 261 13.74 -16.26 -2.52
CA GLN A 261 14.31 -16.38 -1.18
C GLN A 261 14.59 -15.01 -0.53
N ARG A 262 15.06 -14.03 -1.30
CA ARG A 262 15.28 -12.67 -0.77
C ARG A 262 13.98 -11.90 -0.60
N ASP A 263 13.14 -11.97 -1.61
CA ASP A 263 12.03 -11.04 -1.80
C ASP A 263 10.75 -11.55 -1.13
N MET A 264 10.64 -12.81 -0.71
CA MET A 264 9.51 -13.22 0.14
C MET A 264 9.57 -12.67 1.57
N GLY A 265 10.74 -12.13 1.95
CA GLY A 265 11.02 -11.45 3.21
C GLY A 265 10.71 -12.27 4.47
N ASN A 266 10.64 -11.57 5.61
CA ASN A 266 10.55 -12.22 6.92
C ASN A 266 9.46 -11.60 7.77
N GLY A 267 9.06 -12.36 8.78
CA GLY A 267 7.98 -12.05 9.68
C GLY A 267 8.38 -11.34 10.97
N ALA A 268 7.36 -11.16 11.79
CA ALA A 268 7.45 -10.66 13.15
C ALA A 268 6.44 -11.39 14.03
N ALA A 269 6.72 -11.49 15.32
CA ALA A 269 5.79 -12.03 16.31
C ALA A 269 5.66 -11.10 17.51
N VAL A 270 4.47 -11.05 18.09
CA VAL A 270 4.14 -10.19 19.23
C VAL A 270 3.51 -11.02 20.33
N GLY A 271 3.98 -10.85 21.56
CA GLY A 271 3.46 -11.54 22.74
C GLY A 271 4.12 -11.05 24.03
N ASP A 272 3.40 -11.14 25.14
CA ASP A 272 3.93 -10.83 26.48
C ASP A 272 4.71 -12.06 27.01
N TYR A 273 6.02 -12.12 26.72
CA TYR A 273 6.80 -13.32 27.04
C TYR A 273 7.25 -13.38 28.50
N ASN A 274 7.28 -12.25 29.19
CA ASN A 274 7.75 -12.14 30.57
C ASN A 274 6.60 -11.96 31.59
N GLY A 275 5.36 -11.80 31.13
CA GLY A 275 4.16 -11.67 31.94
C GLY A 275 4.03 -10.29 32.61
N ASP A 276 4.63 -9.23 32.06
CA ASP A 276 4.58 -7.89 32.64
C ASP A 276 3.38 -7.05 32.17
N GLY A 277 2.57 -7.61 31.27
CA GLY A 277 1.38 -6.99 30.72
C GLY A 277 1.64 -6.08 29.52
N TYR A 278 2.89 -5.94 29.06
CA TYR A 278 3.23 -5.22 27.83
C TYR A 278 3.69 -6.21 26.78
N LEU A 279 3.26 -5.99 25.53
CA LEU A 279 3.53 -6.91 24.44
C LEU A 279 4.93 -6.66 23.88
N ASP A 280 5.73 -7.73 23.81
CA ASP A 280 7.09 -7.74 23.29
C ASP A 280 7.12 -8.13 21.81
N VAL A 281 8.24 -7.86 21.14
CA VAL A 281 8.36 -8.04 19.69
C VAL A 281 9.56 -8.92 19.34
N VAL A 282 9.35 -9.93 18.51
CA VAL A 282 10.42 -10.64 17.80
C VAL A 282 10.43 -10.21 16.32
N LEU A 283 11.59 -9.78 15.83
CA LEU A 283 11.83 -9.49 14.41
C LEU A 283 12.80 -10.51 13.83
N LEU A 284 12.41 -11.11 12.69
CA LEU A 284 13.12 -12.26 12.12
C LEU A 284 14.15 -11.85 11.07
N GLY A 285 15.38 -12.36 11.24
CA GLY A 285 16.49 -12.13 10.33
C GLY A 285 16.49 -13.10 9.15
N GLN A 286 16.94 -12.62 7.98
CA GLN A 286 17.24 -13.53 6.87
C GLN A 286 18.46 -14.39 7.23
N ALA A 287 18.73 -15.41 6.43
CA ALA A 287 19.95 -16.19 6.48
C ALA A 287 21.19 -15.37 6.89
N GLY A 288 21.97 -15.82 7.88
CA GLY A 288 23.17 -15.11 8.34
C GLY A 288 22.94 -13.75 9.02
N ARG A 289 21.68 -13.34 9.21
CA ARG A 289 21.29 -12.17 10.03
C ARG A 289 20.67 -12.66 11.33
N HIS A 290 20.71 -11.80 12.35
CA HIS A 290 20.20 -12.15 13.67
C HIS A 290 18.70 -11.87 13.75
N THR A 291 17.95 -12.87 14.21
CA THR A 291 16.65 -12.64 14.83
C THR A 291 16.85 -11.84 16.11
N LYS A 292 15.94 -10.90 16.39
CA LYS A 292 16.00 -10.06 17.58
C LYS A 292 14.72 -10.12 18.40
N LEU A 293 14.87 -10.21 19.72
CA LEU A 293 13.80 -10.05 20.69
C LEU A 293 13.93 -8.68 21.36
N TYR A 294 12.86 -7.91 21.29
CA TYR A 294 12.71 -6.60 21.89
C TYR A 294 11.69 -6.68 23.02
N ARG A 295 12.12 -6.39 24.25
CA ARG A 295 11.23 -6.25 25.39
C ARG A 295 10.60 -4.86 25.39
N ASN A 296 9.29 -4.78 25.55
CA ASN A 296 8.59 -3.51 25.75
C ASN A 296 8.73 -3.06 27.21
N ASP A 297 9.27 -1.86 27.43
CA ASP A 297 9.59 -1.38 28.78
C ASP A 297 8.43 -0.53 29.35
N PRO A 298 7.61 -1.07 30.28
CA PRO A 298 6.43 -0.38 30.81
C PRO A 298 6.74 0.97 31.46
N GLY A 299 7.91 1.09 32.09
CA GLY A 299 8.33 2.25 32.86
C GLY A 299 8.78 3.47 32.05
N VAL A 300 8.89 3.37 30.72
CA VAL A 300 9.40 4.44 29.87
C VAL A 300 8.32 4.87 28.87
N GLY A 301 7.74 6.04 29.11
CA GLY A 301 6.74 6.64 28.21
C GLY A 301 5.45 5.82 28.07
N ASN A 302 5.07 5.03 29.08
CA ASN A 302 3.96 4.08 29.06
C ASN A 302 4.13 2.99 27.96
N GLY A 303 5.24 2.25 27.98
CA GLY A 303 5.47 1.19 26.97
C GLY A 303 5.85 1.73 25.59
N ARG A 304 6.50 2.88 25.52
CA ARG A 304 6.97 3.50 24.27
C ARG A 304 8.46 3.26 24.01
N HIS A 305 9.06 2.31 24.71
CA HIS A 305 10.47 1.98 24.54
C HIS A 305 10.67 0.47 24.49
N PHE A 306 11.46 0.03 23.53
CA PHE A 306 11.85 -1.34 23.30
C PHE A 306 13.34 -1.51 23.56
N SER A 307 13.68 -2.48 24.41
CA SER A 307 15.05 -2.89 24.70
C SER A 307 15.39 -4.18 23.96
N ASP A 308 16.49 -4.20 23.19
CA ASP A 308 17.02 -5.43 22.59
C ASP A 308 17.57 -6.35 23.70
N VAL A 309 16.86 -7.43 23.98
CA VAL A 309 17.18 -8.42 25.02
C VAL A 309 17.63 -9.75 24.43
N THR A 310 17.86 -9.82 23.12
CA THR A 310 18.12 -11.06 22.36
C THR A 310 19.15 -11.97 23.03
N ASN A 311 20.30 -11.42 23.42
CA ASN A 311 21.37 -12.18 24.08
C ASN A 311 21.01 -12.56 25.52
N ALA A 312 20.38 -11.64 26.27
CA ALA A 312 19.98 -11.87 27.65
C ALA A 312 18.90 -12.96 27.75
N ALA A 313 18.02 -13.04 26.74
CA ALA A 313 16.96 -14.03 26.64
C ALA A 313 17.45 -15.40 26.11
N GLY A 314 18.73 -15.55 25.78
CA GLY A 314 19.29 -16.81 25.26
C GLY A 314 19.05 -17.06 23.76
N LEU A 315 18.63 -16.05 23.00
CA LEU A 315 18.33 -16.14 21.56
C LEU A 315 19.46 -15.65 20.65
N GLY A 316 20.61 -15.27 21.22
CA GLY A 316 21.73 -14.67 20.46
C GLY A 316 22.33 -15.55 19.35
N ALA A 317 22.16 -16.87 19.47
CA ALA A 317 22.65 -17.85 18.50
C ALA A 317 21.65 -18.16 17.37
N VAL A 318 20.46 -17.55 17.37
CA VAL A 318 19.46 -17.75 16.33
C VAL A 318 19.89 -17.02 15.06
N THR A 319 20.62 -17.74 14.21
CA THR A 319 21.03 -17.34 12.86
C THR A 319 20.42 -18.32 11.85
N SER A 320 19.09 -18.43 11.85
CA SER A 320 18.35 -19.21 10.86
C SER A 320 17.85 -18.31 9.74
N ASN A 321 17.44 -18.89 8.61
CA ASN A 321 16.70 -18.15 7.58
C ASN A 321 15.23 -18.03 8.02
N ALA A 322 14.99 -17.28 9.09
CA ALA A 322 13.71 -17.25 9.80
C ALA A 322 12.64 -16.49 9.00
N ARG A 323 11.48 -17.11 8.82
CA ARG A 323 10.36 -16.56 8.04
C ARG A 323 9.20 -16.14 8.90
N VAL A 324 8.78 -16.96 9.85
CA VAL A 324 7.60 -16.69 10.68
C VAL A 324 7.84 -17.21 12.09
N ALA A 325 7.30 -16.50 13.07
CA ALA A 325 7.38 -16.88 14.48
C ALA A 325 6.04 -16.64 15.17
N GLN A 326 5.81 -17.36 16.26
CA GLN A 326 4.62 -17.22 17.10
C GLN A 326 5.00 -17.41 18.56
N PHE A 327 4.39 -16.60 19.42
CA PHE A 327 4.34 -16.84 20.86
C PHE A 327 3.09 -17.67 21.18
N LEU A 328 3.27 -18.81 21.83
CA LEU A 328 2.18 -19.69 22.22
C LEU A 328 2.60 -20.60 23.38
N ASP A 329 1.72 -20.84 24.35
CA ASP A 329 1.98 -21.79 25.42
C ASP A 329 1.76 -23.22 24.91
N LEU A 330 2.83 -23.94 24.61
CA LEU A 330 2.74 -25.28 23.99
C LEU A 330 2.48 -26.38 25.01
N THR A 331 2.62 -26.08 26.31
CA THR A 331 2.60 -27.06 27.41
C THR A 331 1.51 -26.81 28.44
N GLY A 332 0.78 -25.70 28.34
CA GLY A 332 -0.22 -25.30 29.34
C GLY A 332 0.43 -24.76 30.62
N SER A 333 1.65 -24.26 30.51
CA SER A 333 2.44 -23.75 31.64
C SER A 333 2.04 -22.34 32.09
N GLY A 334 1.18 -21.66 31.34
CA GLY A 334 0.81 -20.27 31.50
C GLY A 334 1.89 -19.29 31.00
N ARG A 335 2.92 -19.77 30.31
CA ARG A 335 3.99 -18.96 29.73
C ARG A 335 4.07 -19.23 28.23
N PRO A 336 4.05 -18.20 27.38
CA PRO A 336 4.17 -18.41 25.95
C PRO A 336 5.60 -18.85 25.60
N ASP A 337 5.71 -20.01 24.97
CA ASP A 337 6.90 -20.49 24.29
C ASP A 337 7.05 -19.77 22.94
N LEU A 338 8.22 -19.86 22.31
CA LEU A 338 8.50 -19.24 21.01
C LEU A 338 8.79 -20.31 19.96
N VAL A 339 7.99 -20.33 18.88
CA VAL A 339 8.27 -21.19 17.71
C VAL A 339 8.76 -20.31 16.58
N ILE A 340 9.86 -20.70 15.93
CA ILE A 340 10.43 -20.02 14.75
C ILE A 340 10.51 -21.02 13.61
N ALA A 341 9.78 -20.76 12.53
CA ALA A 341 9.91 -21.50 11.28
C ALA A 341 10.90 -20.80 10.35
N ALA A 342 11.81 -21.59 9.80
CA ALA A 342 12.87 -21.13 8.92
C ALA A 342 12.93 -21.97 7.65
N ASP A 343 13.36 -21.35 6.56
CA ASP A 343 13.70 -22.08 5.34
C ASP A 343 14.84 -23.05 5.66
N TYR A 344 14.62 -24.33 5.39
CA TYR A 344 15.58 -25.35 5.74
C TYR A 344 15.56 -26.52 4.78
N MET A 345 16.73 -26.74 4.17
CA MET A 345 17.04 -27.90 3.38
C MET A 345 18.19 -28.66 4.04
N PRO A 346 18.05 -29.97 4.30
CA PRO A 346 19.13 -30.77 4.88
C PRO A 346 20.46 -30.63 4.12
N GLY A 347 21.55 -30.38 4.84
CA GLY A 347 22.89 -30.16 4.28
C GLY A 347 23.13 -28.75 3.71
N GLY A 348 22.14 -27.85 3.76
CA GLY A 348 22.31 -26.44 3.46
C GLY A 348 23.01 -25.65 4.58
N PRO A 349 23.37 -24.37 4.35
CA PRO A 349 24.09 -23.57 5.33
C PRO A 349 23.19 -22.83 6.34
N ALA A 350 21.85 -22.97 6.23
CA ALA A 350 20.88 -22.42 7.17
C ALA A 350 20.61 -23.39 8.32
N GLY A 351 20.30 -22.84 9.51
CA GLY A 351 19.76 -23.63 10.62
C GLY A 351 18.29 -24.02 10.39
N PRO A 352 17.84 -25.16 10.97
CA PRO A 352 16.44 -25.60 10.90
C PRO A 352 15.50 -24.68 11.68
N SER A 353 14.20 -24.93 11.55
CA SER A 353 13.18 -24.33 12.44
C SER A 353 13.40 -24.76 13.89
N GLN A 354 12.96 -23.94 14.84
CA GLN A 354 13.27 -24.13 16.26
C GLN A 354 12.05 -23.91 17.16
N ILE A 355 12.00 -24.64 18.28
CA ILE A 355 11.06 -24.46 19.39
C ILE A 355 11.86 -24.06 20.63
N PHE A 356 11.47 -22.95 21.22
CA PHE A 356 12.09 -22.38 22.41
C PHE A 356 11.11 -22.41 23.59
N ARG A 357 11.45 -23.22 24.60
CA ARG A 357 10.76 -23.24 25.88
C ARG A 357 10.99 -21.94 26.63
N ASN A 358 9.92 -21.34 27.15
CA ASN A 358 10.02 -20.21 28.07
C ASN A 358 10.28 -20.68 29.51
N ASN A 359 11.43 -20.28 30.06
CA ASN A 359 11.88 -20.68 31.39
C ASN A 359 11.17 -19.94 32.53
N GLY A 360 10.47 -18.84 32.25
CA GLY A 360 9.77 -18.01 33.23
C GLY A 360 10.65 -17.04 34.00
N ASP A 361 11.91 -16.90 33.63
CA ASP A 361 12.87 -15.92 34.17
C ASP A 361 13.32 -14.89 33.12
N GLY A 362 12.57 -14.80 32.01
CA GLY A 362 12.90 -13.95 30.86
C GLY A 362 13.88 -14.58 29.88
N THR A 363 14.21 -15.87 30.04
CA THR A 363 15.08 -16.61 29.12
C THR A 363 14.37 -17.76 28.41
N PHE A 364 14.95 -18.20 27.29
CA PHE A 364 14.49 -19.31 26.48
C PHE A 364 15.51 -20.45 26.43
N THR A 365 15.01 -21.66 26.22
CA THR A 365 15.85 -22.85 25.95
C THR A 365 15.37 -23.54 24.69
N ASP A 366 16.29 -23.78 23.74
CA ASP A 366 16.00 -24.55 22.54
C ASP A 366 15.72 -26.01 22.92
N VAL A 367 14.49 -26.46 22.66
CA VAL A 367 14.00 -27.83 22.93
C VAL A 367 13.70 -28.59 21.64
N THR A 368 14.23 -28.13 20.51
CA THR A 368 13.97 -28.71 19.18
C THR A 368 14.57 -30.11 19.06
N ALA A 369 15.77 -30.34 19.62
CA ALA A 369 16.43 -31.64 19.52
C ALA A 369 15.62 -32.71 20.27
N GLY A 370 15.08 -33.69 19.54
CA GLY A 370 14.27 -34.79 20.11
C GLY A 370 12.78 -34.47 20.26
N SER A 371 12.32 -33.29 19.85
CA SER A 371 10.90 -32.94 19.85
C SER A 371 10.11 -33.73 18.80
N GLY A 372 10.73 -34.10 17.68
CA GLY A 372 10.00 -34.59 16.49
C GLY A 372 9.45 -33.47 15.61
N PHE A 373 9.75 -32.21 15.93
CA PHE A 373 9.53 -31.06 15.06
C PHE A 373 10.75 -30.86 14.15
N ASP A 374 10.68 -31.40 12.94
CA ASP A 374 11.75 -31.38 11.94
C ASP A 374 11.28 -30.90 10.55
N PRO A 375 10.62 -29.73 10.46
CA PRO A 375 10.19 -29.18 9.18
C PRO A 375 11.34 -28.98 8.21
N THR A 376 11.13 -29.50 6.99
CA THR A 376 12.02 -29.33 5.84
C THR A 376 11.21 -28.76 4.69
N GLY A 377 11.69 -27.68 4.10
CA GLY A 377 11.05 -27.09 2.94
C GLY A 377 11.83 -25.89 2.43
N TYR A 378 11.54 -25.53 1.19
CA TYR A 378 12.32 -24.55 0.46
C TYR A 378 12.10 -23.13 0.97
N ILE A 379 10.86 -22.62 0.90
CA ILE A 379 10.47 -21.35 1.51
C ILE A 379 9.25 -21.55 2.39
N VAL A 380 9.32 -21.15 3.66
CA VAL A 380 8.15 -21.16 4.56
C VAL A 380 7.20 -20.03 4.16
N GLY A 381 5.98 -20.39 3.79
CA GLY A 381 4.93 -19.46 3.37
C GLY A 381 4.00 -19.00 4.49
N GLY A 382 3.96 -19.71 5.62
CA GLY A 382 3.11 -19.36 6.76
C GLY A 382 3.20 -20.38 7.91
N MET A 383 2.73 -19.96 9.08
CA MET A 383 2.58 -20.81 10.26
C MET A 383 1.29 -20.46 11.00
N THR A 384 0.48 -21.48 11.31
CA THR A 384 -0.76 -21.30 12.07
C THR A 384 -0.95 -22.44 13.07
N PHE A 385 -1.68 -22.18 14.14
CA PHE A 385 -1.90 -23.13 15.23
C PHE A 385 -3.38 -23.39 15.46
N ALA A 386 -3.72 -24.64 15.81
CA ALA A 386 -5.07 -25.02 16.19
C ALA A 386 -5.09 -26.25 17.08
N ASP A 387 -6.03 -26.29 18.02
CA ASP A 387 -6.50 -27.54 18.61
C ASP A 387 -7.53 -28.17 17.67
N TYR A 388 -7.03 -28.88 16.65
CA TYR A 388 -7.87 -29.41 15.57
C TYR A 388 -8.64 -30.68 15.94
N ASP A 389 -8.16 -31.39 16.97
CA ASP A 389 -8.69 -32.68 17.43
C ASP A 389 -9.44 -32.57 18.78
N GLY A 390 -9.47 -31.38 19.39
CA GLY A 390 -10.14 -31.12 20.66
C GLY A 390 -9.36 -31.66 21.87
N SER A 391 -8.05 -31.87 21.73
CA SER A 391 -7.18 -32.40 22.77
C SER A 391 -6.75 -31.37 23.82
N GLY A 392 -7.06 -30.08 23.59
CA GLY A 392 -6.60 -28.96 24.39
C GLY A 392 -5.13 -28.60 24.16
N ARG A 393 -4.50 -29.14 23.09
CA ARG A 393 -3.11 -28.86 22.72
C ARG A 393 -3.04 -28.31 21.31
N ALA A 394 -2.49 -27.12 21.18
CA ALA A 394 -2.33 -26.50 19.87
C ALA A 394 -1.26 -27.22 19.03
N SER A 395 -1.68 -27.71 17.86
CA SER A 395 -0.83 -28.31 16.82
C SER A 395 -0.37 -27.27 15.82
N ILE A 396 0.71 -27.56 15.07
CA ILE A 396 1.39 -26.58 14.20
C ILE A 396 1.17 -26.92 12.73
N TRP A 397 0.54 -26.03 11.97
CA TRP A 397 0.50 -26.10 10.52
C TRP A 397 1.56 -25.19 9.91
N LEU A 398 2.38 -25.75 9.01
CA LEU A 398 3.38 -25.02 8.24
C LEU A 398 3.06 -25.11 6.75
N SER A 399 3.06 -23.97 6.09
CA SER A 399 2.87 -23.88 4.65
C SER A 399 4.19 -23.62 3.94
N TYR A 400 4.33 -24.12 2.71
CA TYR A 400 5.55 -23.97 1.93
C TYR A 400 5.29 -23.48 0.51
N TRP A 401 6.15 -22.59 0.06
CA TRP A 401 6.33 -22.28 -1.35
C TRP A 401 7.45 -23.17 -1.92
N THR A 402 7.14 -23.94 -2.94
CA THR A 402 7.92 -25.10 -3.40
C THR A 402 8.54 -24.90 -4.78
N GLN A 403 8.36 -23.71 -5.36
CA GLN A 403 8.79 -23.37 -6.72
C GLN A 403 8.13 -24.27 -7.77
N GLU A 404 6.88 -24.68 -7.55
CA GLU A 404 6.19 -25.65 -8.40
C GLU A 404 6.07 -25.15 -9.85
N LEU A 405 5.83 -23.84 -10.04
CA LEU A 405 5.59 -23.22 -11.35
C LEU A 405 6.73 -22.30 -11.81
N ALA A 406 7.99 -22.71 -11.62
CA ALA A 406 9.12 -21.97 -12.16
C ALA A 406 9.16 -21.96 -13.70
N GLY A 407 8.96 -20.79 -14.30
CA GLY A 407 9.51 -20.44 -15.60
C GLY A 407 8.51 -19.87 -16.60
N ASP A 408 8.75 -18.60 -16.97
CA ASP A 408 8.11 -17.85 -18.07
C ASP A 408 6.56 -17.72 -17.95
N PRO A 409 6.01 -16.50 -17.76
CA PRO A 409 4.56 -16.27 -17.75
C PRO A 409 3.83 -16.88 -18.97
N GLY A 410 4.54 -17.05 -20.09
CA GLY A 410 4.00 -17.68 -21.30
C GLY A 410 3.99 -19.21 -21.30
N LEU A 411 4.63 -19.90 -20.36
CA LEU A 411 4.81 -21.35 -20.42
C LEU A 411 4.49 -22.14 -19.14
N MET A 412 4.32 -21.52 -17.96
CA MET A 412 3.83 -22.12 -16.69
C MET A 412 3.87 -23.67 -16.66
N ARG A 413 5.09 -24.23 -16.70
CA ARG A 413 5.29 -25.68 -16.61
C ARG A 413 5.62 -26.04 -15.18
N ILE A 414 4.97 -27.08 -14.67
CA ILE A 414 5.27 -27.65 -13.36
C ILE A 414 6.71 -28.22 -13.40
N GLN A 415 7.62 -27.57 -12.68
CA GLN A 415 8.94 -28.09 -12.35
C GLN A 415 9.01 -28.12 -10.82
N GLY A 416 8.34 -29.10 -10.19
CA GLY A 416 8.45 -29.34 -8.75
C GLY A 416 9.90 -29.63 -8.36
N ALA A 417 10.64 -28.56 -8.06
CA ALA A 417 12.10 -28.59 -7.93
C ALA A 417 12.55 -28.94 -6.51
N PHE A 418 11.69 -28.75 -5.51
CA PHE A 418 12.02 -28.96 -4.10
C PHE A 418 11.04 -29.88 -3.37
N PRO A 419 11.53 -30.77 -2.50
CA PRO A 419 10.69 -31.51 -1.57
C PRO A 419 10.14 -30.54 -0.52
N GLY A 420 8.83 -30.58 -0.32
CA GLY A 420 8.11 -29.74 0.62
C GLY A 420 6.64 -29.80 0.27
N HIS A 421 5.80 -29.99 1.28
CA HIS A 421 4.36 -29.86 1.20
C HIS A 421 3.93 -29.30 2.54
N ASN A 422 2.75 -28.71 2.58
CA ASN A 422 2.23 -28.21 3.85
C ASN A 422 2.19 -29.35 4.87
N ARG A 423 2.56 -29.07 6.11
CA ARG A 423 2.67 -30.08 7.17
C ARG A 423 1.87 -29.71 8.40
N LEU A 424 1.15 -30.67 8.96
CA LEU A 424 0.54 -30.59 10.27
C LEU A 424 1.35 -31.43 11.27
N TYR A 425 1.95 -30.76 12.25
CA TYR A 425 2.61 -31.37 13.39
C TYR A 425 1.64 -31.42 14.58
N GLU A 426 1.14 -32.60 14.89
CA GLU A 426 0.31 -32.86 16.07
C GLU A 426 1.14 -32.66 17.33
N ASN A 427 0.64 -31.85 18.27
CA ASN A 427 1.26 -31.67 19.59
C ASN A 427 0.86 -32.81 20.53
N LEU A 428 1.83 -33.67 20.86
CA LEU A 428 1.66 -34.83 21.75
C LEU A 428 1.86 -34.49 23.23
N GLY A 429 2.21 -33.23 23.55
CA GLY A 429 2.54 -32.75 24.89
C GLY A 429 4.04 -32.75 25.17
N ASP A 430 4.45 -31.95 26.17
CA ASP A 430 5.85 -31.83 26.62
C ASP A 430 6.86 -31.58 25.49
N TYR A 431 6.48 -30.73 24.53
CA TYR A 431 7.26 -30.39 23.33
C TYR A 431 7.50 -31.56 22.36
N HIS A 432 6.73 -32.65 22.45
CA HIS A 432 6.77 -33.73 21.46
C HIS A 432 5.75 -33.50 20.34
N PHE A 433 6.21 -33.64 19.10
CA PHE A 433 5.43 -33.41 17.89
C PHE A 433 5.54 -34.59 16.93
N LYS A 434 4.49 -34.78 16.13
CA LYS A 434 4.45 -35.79 15.08
C LYS A 434 3.83 -35.21 13.82
N ASP A 435 4.49 -35.36 12.69
CA ASP A 435 3.87 -35.09 11.39
C ASP A 435 2.74 -36.10 11.13
N VAL A 436 1.51 -35.59 11.01
CA VAL A 436 0.29 -36.37 10.78
C VAL A 436 -0.35 -36.08 9.43
N THR A 437 0.29 -35.28 8.58
CA THR A 437 -0.26 -34.77 7.32
C THR A 437 -0.82 -35.87 6.41
N GLU A 438 -0.03 -36.94 6.20
CA GLU A 438 -0.43 -38.09 5.38
C GLU A 438 -1.58 -38.86 6.02
N SER A 439 -1.52 -39.10 7.34
CA SER A 439 -2.56 -39.83 8.06
C SER A 439 -3.91 -39.13 8.09
N LEU A 440 -3.93 -37.81 7.95
CA LEU A 440 -5.14 -36.98 7.88
C LEU A 440 -5.69 -36.84 6.46
N GLY A 441 -4.99 -37.35 5.43
CA GLY A 441 -5.43 -37.31 4.03
C GLY A 441 -5.26 -35.95 3.35
N ILE A 442 -4.40 -35.07 3.87
CA ILE A 442 -4.19 -33.70 3.36
C ILE A 442 -2.80 -33.49 2.73
N SER A 443 -2.08 -34.58 2.46
CA SER A 443 -0.74 -34.57 1.85
C SER A 443 -0.72 -34.61 0.32
N GLU A 444 -1.85 -34.93 -0.34
CA GLU A 444 -1.89 -35.16 -1.79
C GLU A 444 -1.79 -33.88 -2.64
N TYR A 445 -2.00 -32.71 -2.02
CA TYR A 445 -1.96 -31.43 -2.73
C TYR A 445 -0.58 -30.77 -2.63
N HIS A 446 0.10 -30.71 -3.76
CA HIS A 446 1.33 -29.95 -3.93
C HIS A 446 0.99 -28.61 -4.59
N ALA A 447 1.20 -27.52 -3.87
CA ALA A 447 1.08 -26.17 -4.38
C ALA A 447 2.08 -25.26 -3.69
N ASP A 448 2.34 -24.14 -4.35
CA ASP A 448 3.00 -23.01 -3.76
C ASP A 448 2.02 -22.37 -2.75
N SER A 449 2.21 -22.63 -1.46
CA SER A 449 1.26 -22.23 -0.40
C SER A 449 1.85 -21.17 0.51
N PHE A 450 0.99 -20.21 0.89
CA PHE A 450 1.33 -19.15 1.83
C PHE A 450 0.49 -19.27 3.10
N THR A 451 -0.35 -18.29 3.43
CA THR A 451 -1.08 -18.26 4.70
C THR A 451 -2.17 -19.32 4.78
N ALA A 452 -2.25 -20.00 5.93
CA ALA A 452 -3.41 -20.80 6.32
C ALA A 452 -4.14 -20.20 7.53
N VAL A 453 -5.44 -20.42 7.59
CA VAL A 453 -6.29 -20.10 8.75
C VAL A 453 -7.05 -21.35 9.17
N PHE A 454 -6.93 -21.70 10.45
CA PHE A 454 -7.78 -22.69 11.10
C PHE A 454 -8.89 -21.96 11.84
N ALA A 455 -10.15 -22.22 11.50
CA ALA A 455 -11.30 -21.68 12.22
C ALA A 455 -12.56 -22.51 11.97
N ASP A 456 -13.54 -22.42 12.86
CA ASP A 456 -14.85 -23.02 12.66
C ASP A 456 -15.65 -22.21 11.63
N PHE A 457 -15.48 -22.54 10.34
CA PHE A 457 -16.16 -21.89 9.23
C PHE A 457 -17.54 -22.47 8.98
N THR A 458 -17.71 -23.77 9.22
CA THR A 458 -18.99 -24.47 9.01
C THR A 458 -19.98 -24.30 10.17
N GLY A 459 -19.51 -23.89 11.35
CA GLY A 459 -20.31 -23.69 12.55
C GLY A 459 -20.61 -24.98 13.33
N ASP A 460 -19.85 -26.05 13.09
CA ASP A 460 -20.01 -27.34 13.75
C ASP A 460 -19.08 -27.53 14.97
N GLY A 461 -18.31 -26.49 15.32
CA GLY A 461 -17.41 -26.48 16.46
C GLY A 461 -16.05 -27.13 16.18
N LEU A 462 -15.79 -27.56 14.95
CA LEU A 462 -14.51 -28.12 14.52
C LEU A 462 -13.76 -27.08 13.66
N PRO A 463 -12.48 -26.79 13.93
CA PRO A 463 -11.74 -25.86 13.09
C PRO A 463 -11.42 -26.50 11.73
N ASP A 464 -11.94 -25.90 10.67
CA ASP A 464 -11.63 -26.19 9.26
C ASP A 464 -10.38 -25.41 8.82
N ILE A 465 -9.79 -25.79 7.67
CA ILE A 465 -8.59 -25.15 7.11
C ILE A 465 -8.94 -24.38 5.84
N TYR A 466 -8.68 -23.07 5.83
CA TYR A 466 -8.54 -22.28 4.60
C TYR A 466 -7.05 -22.08 4.29
N GLN A 467 -6.60 -22.45 3.10
CA GLN A 467 -5.20 -22.32 2.66
C GLN A 467 -5.12 -21.43 1.42
N ALA A 468 -4.46 -20.28 1.56
CA ALA A 468 -4.11 -19.40 0.45
C ALA A 468 -2.99 -20.02 -0.38
N ASN A 469 -3.18 -20.08 -1.70
CA ASN A 469 -2.22 -20.62 -2.64
C ASN A 469 -1.82 -19.61 -3.72
N ASP A 470 -0.57 -19.70 -4.12
CA ASP A 470 0.00 -19.00 -5.25
C ASP A 470 -0.32 -19.75 -6.55
N HIS A 471 -0.57 -19.00 -7.63
CA HIS A 471 -0.88 -19.48 -8.98
C HIS A 471 -2.02 -20.53 -9.11
N ARG A 472 -2.78 -20.79 -8.06
CA ARG A 472 -3.77 -21.88 -7.99
C ARG A 472 -4.98 -21.44 -7.18
N THR A 473 -6.01 -22.29 -7.18
CA THR A 473 -7.18 -22.07 -6.33
C THR A 473 -6.80 -22.27 -4.87
N ASP A 474 -7.25 -21.37 -4.01
CA ASP A 474 -7.20 -21.55 -2.56
C ASP A 474 -7.91 -22.85 -2.16
N ARG A 475 -7.50 -23.46 -1.05
CA ARG A 475 -8.06 -24.75 -0.60
C ARG A 475 -8.89 -24.59 0.65
N PHE A 476 -9.94 -25.40 0.72
CA PHE A 476 -10.76 -25.55 1.91
C PHE A 476 -10.81 -27.03 2.31
N TYR A 477 -10.27 -27.35 3.48
CA TYR A 477 -10.35 -28.68 4.08
C TYR A 477 -11.30 -28.65 5.27
N ARG A 478 -12.47 -29.28 5.11
CA ARG A 478 -13.44 -29.41 6.18
C ARG A 478 -12.95 -30.44 7.21
N ASN A 479 -13.00 -30.07 8.48
CA ASN A 479 -12.72 -31.00 9.56
C ASN A 479 -13.96 -31.88 9.81
N MET A 480 -13.81 -33.20 9.64
CA MET A 480 -14.90 -34.16 9.81
C MET A 480 -14.95 -34.73 11.23
N GLY A 481 -14.02 -34.32 12.10
CA GLY A 481 -13.80 -34.90 13.42
C GLY A 481 -13.05 -36.23 13.33
N GLY A 482 -12.60 -36.73 14.49
CA GLY A 482 -11.93 -38.03 14.58
C GLY A 482 -10.62 -38.14 13.80
N GLY A 483 -9.96 -37.01 13.53
CA GLY A 483 -8.71 -36.97 12.77
C GLY A 483 -8.89 -37.20 11.27
N GLN A 484 -9.96 -36.68 10.67
CA GLN A 484 -10.16 -36.74 9.22
C GLN A 484 -10.51 -35.37 8.67
N PHE A 485 -9.89 -35.02 7.54
CA PHE A 485 -10.25 -33.85 6.74
C PHE A 485 -10.79 -34.27 5.38
N ARG A 486 -11.71 -33.48 4.84
CA ARG A 486 -12.23 -33.65 3.48
C ARG A 486 -11.96 -32.38 2.67
N ASP A 487 -11.41 -32.52 1.47
CA ASP A 487 -11.27 -31.42 0.53
C ASP A 487 -12.67 -31.01 0.02
N ASP A 488 -13.18 -29.91 0.57
CA ASP A 488 -14.49 -29.33 0.23
C ASP A 488 -14.33 -28.09 -0.65
N THR A 489 -13.13 -27.83 -1.20
CA THR A 489 -12.78 -26.63 -1.99
C THR A 489 -13.87 -26.27 -3.02
N THR A 490 -14.25 -27.20 -3.89
CA THR A 490 -15.30 -26.95 -4.89
C THR A 490 -16.71 -26.89 -4.27
N ALA A 491 -16.96 -27.66 -3.21
CA ALA A 491 -18.26 -27.71 -2.55
C ALA A 491 -18.62 -26.38 -1.89
N VAL A 492 -17.62 -25.66 -1.35
CA VAL A 492 -17.79 -24.32 -0.76
C VAL A 492 -17.65 -23.18 -1.77
N GLY A 493 -17.53 -23.48 -3.06
CA GLY A 493 -17.48 -22.47 -4.13
C GLY A 493 -16.10 -21.84 -4.39
N LEU A 494 -15.03 -22.37 -3.81
CA LEU A 494 -13.67 -21.93 -4.15
C LEU A 494 -13.25 -22.55 -5.49
N THR A 495 -13.32 -21.76 -6.56
CA THR A 495 -12.92 -22.19 -7.91
C THR A 495 -11.97 -21.22 -8.59
N ARG A 496 -11.72 -20.06 -7.97
CA ARG A 496 -10.93 -18.96 -8.52
C ARG A 496 -9.44 -19.23 -8.26
N ALA A 497 -8.65 -19.38 -9.32
CA ALA A 497 -7.19 -19.43 -9.22
C ALA A 497 -6.63 -18.01 -9.07
N GLY A 498 -5.70 -17.84 -8.14
CA GLY A 498 -5.05 -16.56 -7.86
C GLY A 498 -3.63 -16.76 -7.34
N ASN A 499 -2.96 -15.65 -7.09
CA ASN A 499 -1.67 -15.57 -6.42
C ASN A 499 -1.92 -15.14 -4.97
N SER A 500 -2.59 -15.96 -4.17
CA SER A 500 -3.09 -15.58 -2.83
C SER A 500 -2.01 -15.72 -1.76
N MET A 501 -1.79 -14.72 -0.89
CA MET A 501 -0.67 -14.75 0.09
C MET A 501 -1.11 -14.56 1.54
N GLY A 502 -1.71 -13.41 1.89
CA GLY A 502 -2.17 -13.10 3.25
C GLY A 502 -3.67 -13.27 3.41
N VAL A 503 -4.11 -13.70 4.59
CA VAL A 503 -5.53 -13.91 4.91
C VAL A 503 -5.89 -13.14 6.18
N ALA A 504 -6.92 -12.31 6.09
CA ALA A 504 -7.60 -11.68 7.23
C ALA A 504 -8.99 -12.28 7.38
N THR A 505 -9.45 -12.45 8.62
CA THR A 505 -10.77 -13.01 8.94
C THR A 505 -11.58 -12.03 9.77
N THR A 506 -12.86 -11.90 9.46
CA THR A 506 -13.81 -11.11 10.26
C THR A 506 -15.11 -11.89 10.49
N VAL A 507 -15.90 -11.46 11.47
CA VAL A 507 -17.23 -12.02 11.70
C VAL A 507 -18.26 -11.20 10.91
N GLY A 508 -18.76 -11.79 9.85
CA GLY A 508 -19.73 -11.21 8.94
C GLY A 508 -21.17 -11.27 9.44
N SER A 509 -22.08 -10.88 8.53
CA SER A 509 -23.52 -10.89 8.81
C SER A 509 -24.04 -12.30 9.12
N GLY A 510 -24.73 -12.45 10.26
CA GLY A 510 -25.21 -13.74 10.72
C GLY A 510 -24.16 -14.58 11.49
N GLY A 511 -23.02 -14.00 11.87
CA GLY A 511 -22.05 -14.64 12.77
C GLY A 511 -21.12 -15.66 12.12
N ARG A 512 -21.09 -15.71 10.78
CA ARG A 512 -20.16 -16.55 10.00
C ARG A 512 -18.86 -15.80 9.72
N LEU A 513 -17.82 -16.52 9.33
CA LEU A 513 -16.50 -15.95 9.08
C LEU A 513 -16.34 -15.57 7.61
N ASP A 514 -16.04 -14.30 7.35
CA ASP A 514 -15.69 -13.79 6.04
C ASP A 514 -14.17 -13.59 5.95
N LEU A 515 -13.61 -13.71 4.74
CA LEU A 515 -12.17 -13.65 4.52
C LEU A 515 -11.81 -12.56 3.51
N TYR A 516 -10.83 -11.74 3.83
CA TYR A 516 -10.14 -10.90 2.85
C TYR A 516 -8.78 -11.52 2.57
N VAL A 517 -8.51 -11.83 1.29
CA VAL A 517 -7.29 -12.51 0.88
C VAL A 517 -6.54 -11.63 -0.11
N THR A 518 -5.31 -11.28 0.24
CA THR A 518 -4.45 -10.50 -0.64
C THR A 518 -4.03 -11.33 -1.85
N ASN A 519 -3.84 -10.66 -2.98
CA ASN A 519 -3.42 -11.21 -4.25
C ASN A 519 -2.46 -10.23 -4.97
N ILE A 520 -1.94 -10.64 -6.13
CA ILE A 520 -1.34 -9.71 -7.07
C ILE A 520 -2.46 -9.00 -7.83
N THR A 521 -2.57 -7.67 -7.71
CA THR A 521 -3.40 -6.89 -8.64
C THR A 521 -2.78 -6.91 -10.04
N ASP A 522 -3.40 -7.63 -10.95
CA ASP A 522 -2.90 -7.89 -12.29
C ASP A 522 -3.95 -7.58 -13.38
N PRO A 523 -4.36 -6.32 -13.58
CA PRO A 523 -5.38 -5.98 -14.58
C PRO A 523 -4.95 -6.28 -16.02
N GLY A 524 -3.64 -6.46 -16.26
CA GLY A 524 -3.07 -6.74 -17.59
C GLY A 524 -2.76 -8.22 -17.87
N GLY A 525 -2.93 -9.11 -16.89
CA GLY A 525 -2.65 -10.54 -17.05
C GLY A 525 -1.16 -10.89 -17.08
N THR A 526 -0.30 -9.98 -16.62
CA THR A 526 1.16 -10.14 -16.56
C THR A 526 1.57 -11.34 -15.70
N PHE A 527 0.78 -11.65 -14.68
CA PHE A 527 0.98 -12.74 -13.73
C PHE A 527 -0.03 -13.88 -13.93
N GLY A 528 -0.70 -13.91 -15.09
CA GLY A 528 -1.52 -15.04 -15.52
C GLY A 528 -2.92 -15.15 -14.89
N THR A 529 -3.30 -14.24 -13.99
CA THR A 529 -4.58 -14.31 -13.28
C THR A 529 -5.62 -13.32 -13.81
N ASN A 530 -5.21 -12.16 -14.33
CA ASN A 530 -6.10 -11.04 -14.72
C ASN A 530 -6.99 -10.54 -13.56
N GLN A 531 -6.54 -10.67 -12.31
CA GLN A 531 -7.37 -10.52 -11.11
C GLN A 531 -6.66 -9.71 -10.01
N GLY A 532 -7.26 -9.56 -8.83
CA GLY A 532 -6.66 -8.88 -7.67
C GLY A 532 -7.08 -9.52 -6.35
N ASN A 533 -7.16 -8.77 -5.26
CA ASN A 533 -7.59 -9.31 -3.97
C ASN A 533 -8.98 -9.98 -4.03
N THR A 534 -9.24 -10.91 -3.12
CA THR A 534 -10.58 -11.52 -2.95
C THR A 534 -11.20 -11.05 -1.64
N PHE A 535 -12.53 -11.02 -1.60
CA PHE A 535 -13.28 -10.84 -0.37
C PHE A 535 -14.36 -11.92 -0.31
N MET A 536 -14.01 -13.06 0.29
CA MET A 536 -14.84 -14.24 0.36
C MET A 536 -15.89 -14.07 1.46
N MET A 537 -17.08 -13.63 1.07
CA MET A 537 -18.23 -13.54 1.95
C MET A 537 -18.92 -14.88 2.08
N SER A 538 -19.19 -15.27 3.32
CA SER A 538 -19.72 -16.57 3.69
C SER A 538 -21.25 -16.57 3.77
N SER A 539 -21.86 -17.57 3.17
CA SER A 539 -23.28 -17.86 3.26
C SER A 539 -23.53 -19.33 3.54
N GLN A 540 -24.73 -19.68 3.96
CA GLN A 540 -25.18 -21.06 4.04
C GLN A 540 -26.45 -21.22 3.23
N ASP A 541 -26.53 -22.30 2.46
CA ASP A 541 -27.78 -22.65 1.79
C ASP A 541 -28.82 -23.22 2.77
N ALA A 542 -30.03 -23.50 2.28
CA ALA A 542 -31.10 -24.05 3.11
C ALA A 542 -30.77 -25.44 3.71
N GLY A 543 -29.77 -26.14 3.18
CA GLY A 543 -29.25 -27.41 3.70
C GLY A 543 -28.12 -27.24 4.72
N GLY A 544 -27.69 -26.01 5.01
CA GLY A 544 -26.58 -25.70 5.91
C GLY A 544 -25.20 -25.86 5.27
N THR A 545 -25.10 -26.01 3.95
CA THR A 545 -23.80 -26.08 3.26
C THR A 545 -23.20 -24.68 3.22
N LEU A 546 -21.94 -24.55 3.63
CA LEU A 546 -21.16 -23.31 3.53
C LEU A 546 -20.85 -22.99 2.06
N HIS A 547 -20.96 -21.71 1.68
CA HIS A 547 -20.57 -21.19 0.38
C HIS A 547 -19.80 -19.87 0.55
N PHE A 548 -18.72 -19.71 -0.18
CA PHE A 548 -17.99 -18.44 -0.32
C PHE A 548 -18.32 -17.76 -1.64
N THR A 549 -18.54 -16.46 -1.60
CA THR A 549 -18.71 -15.61 -2.78
C THR A 549 -17.68 -14.49 -2.73
N ASP A 550 -16.90 -14.34 -3.80
CA ASP A 550 -15.94 -13.24 -3.90
C ASP A 550 -16.67 -11.93 -4.25
N GLU A 551 -16.61 -10.97 -3.33
CA GLU A 551 -17.23 -9.65 -3.47
C GLU A 551 -16.22 -8.50 -3.53
N ALA A 552 -14.91 -8.76 -3.66
CA ALA A 552 -13.91 -7.69 -3.58
C ALA A 552 -14.16 -6.54 -4.58
N ALA A 553 -14.63 -6.87 -5.79
CA ALA A 553 -14.93 -5.89 -6.83
C ALA A 553 -16.11 -4.99 -6.50
N SER A 554 -17.21 -5.53 -5.97
CA SER A 554 -18.37 -4.75 -5.57
C SER A 554 -18.09 -3.84 -4.38
N HIS A 555 -17.10 -4.18 -3.56
CA HIS A 555 -16.65 -3.38 -2.41
C HIS A 555 -15.47 -2.44 -2.72
N GLY A 556 -14.92 -2.47 -3.94
CA GLY A 556 -13.82 -1.57 -4.34
C GLY A 556 -12.49 -1.83 -3.62
N ILE A 557 -12.26 -3.06 -3.15
CA ILE A 557 -11.10 -3.48 -2.35
C ILE A 557 -10.19 -4.46 -3.09
N VAL A 558 -10.31 -4.54 -4.42
CA VAL A 558 -9.53 -5.44 -5.29
C VAL A 558 -8.06 -5.04 -5.37
N ASP A 559 -7.75 -3.75 -5.32
CA ASP A 559 -6.41 -3.25 -5.63
C ASP A 559 -5.61 -2.78 -4.43
N THR A 560 -4.60 -3.57 -4.07
CA THR A 560 -3.53 -3.18 -3.14
C THR A 560 -2.14 -3.41 -3.74
N ALA A 561 -2.01 -3.34 -5.07
CA ALA A 561 -0.83 -3.81 -5.80
C ALA A 561 -0.52 -5.30 -5.52
N TRP A 562 0.74 -5.66 -5.33
CA TRP A 562 1.12 -7.00 -4.88
C TRP A 562 0.94 -7.09 -3.36
N GLY A 563 -0.23 -7.55 -2.93
CA GLY A 563 -0.57 -7.61 -1.52
C GLY A 563 0.18 -8.72 -0.77
N TRP A 564 0.50 -8.49 0.50
CA TRP A 564 1.12 -9.48 1.40
C TRP A 564 0.29 -9.61 2.68
N GLY A 565 0.79 -9.14 3.83
CA GLY A 565 0.05 -9.15 5.08
C GLY A 565 -1.24 -8.32 5.02
N THR A 566 -2.29 -8.78 5.69
CA THR A 566 -3.56 -8.06 5.80
C THR A 566 -4.28 -8.43 7.09
N GLN A 567 -5.01 -7.47 7.67
CA GLN A 567 -5.77 -7.65 8.90
C GLN A 567 -7.07 -6.85 8.86
N PHE A 568 -8.10 -7.38 9.53
CA PHE A 568 -9.26 -6.60 9.93
C PHE A 568 -8.97 -5.91 11.26
N VAL A 569 -9.21 -4.60 11.35
CA VAL A 569 -8.88 -3.81 12.53
C VAL A 569 -9.78 -2.56 12.60
N ASP A 570 -10.30 -2.20 13.76
CA ASP A 570 -11.07 -0.96 13.96
C ASP A 570 -10.11 0.23 14.18
N MET A 571 -9.59 0.81 13.09
CA MET A 571 -8.58 1.87 13.16
C MET A 571 -9.18 3.16 13.69
N ASN A 572 -10.40 3.49 13.22
CA ASN A 572 -11.07 4.74 13.56
C ASN A 572 -11.90 4.66 14.87
N GLY A 573 -12.01 3.49 15.49
CA GLY A 573 -12.67 3.27 16.78
C GLY A 573 -14.20 3.38 16.74
N ASP A 574 -14.82 3.26 15.57
CA ASP A 574 -16.27 3.36 15.39
C ASP A 574 -17.01 2.03 15.63
N GLY A 575 -16.24 0.95 15.84
CA GLY A 575 -16.71 -0.40 16.08
C GLY A 575 -16.96 -1.22 14.82
N ALA A 576 -16.66 -0.69 13.63
CA ALA A 576 -16.68 -1.43 12.38
C ALA A 576 -15.26 -1.89 12.02
N PRO A 577 -15.05 -3.17 11.63
CA PRO A 577 -13.73 -3.63 11.24
C PRO A 577 -13.33 -3.01 9.89
N ASP A 578 -12.22 -2.28 9.86
CA ASP A 578 -11.55 -1.77 8.67
C ASP A 578 -10.59 -2.83 8.10
N ILE A 579 -10.10 -2.63 6.87
CA ILE A 579 -9.05 -3.48 6.27
C ILE A 579 -7.76 -2.67 6.18
N TYR A 580 -6.68 -3.22 6.72
CA TYR A 580 -5.32 -2.76 6.41
C TYR A 580 -4.59 -3.85 5.63
N ALA A 581 -3.97 -3.48 4.51
CA ALA A 581 -3.21 -4.39 3.67
C ALA A 581 -1.85 -3.77 3.35
N VAL A 582 -0.79 -4.52 3.64
CA VAL A 582 0.57 -4.16 3.24
C VAL A 582 0.89 -4.74 1.88
N GLN A 583 1.85 -4.13 1.20
CA GLN A 583 2.10 -4.43 -0.20
C GLN A 583 3.58 -4.48 -0.52
N GLY A 584 3.92 -5.09 -1.65
CA GLY A 584 5.28 -5.17 -2.16
C GLY A 584 5.51 -4.37 -3.44
N MET A 585 5.58 -5.06 -4.57
CA MET A 585 5.89 -4.44 -5.87
C MET A 585 4.62 -4.06 -6.64
N ARG A 586 4.69 -3.02 -7.49
CA ARG A 586 3.61 -2.69 -8.44
C ARG A 586 3.84 -3.24 -9.86
N GLU A 587 5.09 -3.41 -10.26
CA GLU A 587 5.47 -3.88 -11.58
C GLU A 587 6.62 -4.88 -11.45
N PHE A 588 6.44 -6.10 -11.95
CA PHE A 588 7.52 -7.07 -12.04
C PHE A 588 8.35 -6.79 -13.30
N VAL A 589 9.57 -6.26 -13.13
CA VAL A 589 10.48 -5.96 -14.25
C VAL A 589 11.74 -6.83 -14.17
N GLY A 590 11.55 -8.14 -14.01
CA GLY A 590 12.59 -9.16 -14.21
C GLY A 590 13.92 -8.91 -13.46
N ASN A 591 15.02 -9.47 -14.00
CA ASN A 591 16.35 -9.53 -13.37
C ASN A 591 17.09 -8.16 -13.30
N GLY A 592 16.36 -7.06 -13.27
CA GLY A 592 16.86 -5.69 -13.23
C GLY A 592 15.88 -4.67 -12.63
N SER A 593 14.89 -5.13 -11.86
CA SER A 593 13.88 -4.27 -11.24
C SER A 593 14.53 -3.09 -10.50
N VAL A 594 14.16 -1.88 -10.93
CA VAL A 594 14.55 -0.62 -10.29
C VAL A 594 13.85 -0.54 -8.92
N HIS A 595 14.52 0.02 -7.92
CA HIS A 595 14.01 0.15 -6.54
C HIS A 595 12.55 0.63 -6.48
N LEU A 596 11.78 0.00 -5.59
CA LEU A 596 10.33 0.02 -5.45
C LEU A 596 9.82 1.29 -4.76
N GLU A 597 9.92 2.45 -5.42
CA GLU A 597 9.69 3.74 -4.74
C GLU A 597 8.23 4.25 -4.75
N ASN A 598 7.27 3.59 -5.40
CA ASN A 598 5.95 4.22 -5.70
C ASN A 598 4.69 3.48 -5.23
N ALA A 599 4.80 2.49 -4.34
CA ALA A 599 3.63 1.79 -3.82
C ALA A 599 3.56 1.85 -2.30
N THR A 600 2.36 2.07 -1.77
CA THR A 600 2.09 2.28 -0.35
C THR A 600 1.06 1.28 0.14
N SER A 601 1.13 0.94 1.43
CA SER A 601 0.07 0.19 2.10
C SER A 601 -1.30 0.84 1.92
N SER A 602 -2.35 0.01 2.00
CA SER A 602 -3.72 0.42 1.76
C SER A 602 -4.55 0.26 3.03
N LEU A 603 -5.20 1.35 3.45
CA LEU A 603 -6.22 1.36 4.49
C LEU A 603 -7.58 1.56 3.83
N PHE A 604 -8.52 0.66 4.09
CA PHE A 604 -9.92 0.78 3.69
C PHE A 604 -10.80 0.87 4.93
N LEU A 605 -11.38 2.05 5.16
CA LEU A 605 -12.29 2.26 6.28
C LEU A 605 -13.67 1.70 5.97
N ASN A 606 -14.23 0.97 6.91
CA ASN A 606 -15.62 0.56 6.89
C ASN A 606 -16.49 1.72 7.36
N ASP A 607 -17.59 2.01 6.67
CA ASP A 607 -18.49 3.13 7.03
C ASP A 607 -19.51 2.79 8.13
N GLY A 608 -19.48 1.55 8.63
CA GLY A 608 -20.36 1.04 9.68
C GLY A 608 -21.77 0.69 9.22
N SER A 609 -22.06 0.77 7.91
CA SER A 609 -23.32 0.35 7.30
C SER A 609 -23.30 -1.10 6.79
N GLY A 610 -22.44 -1.94 7.38
CA GLY A 610 -22.19 -3.31 6.95
C GLY A 610 -20.70 -3.55 6.76
N LEU A 611 -20.33 -4.22 5.66
CA LEU A 611 -18.94 -4.40 5.23
C LEU A 611 -18.70 -3.54 3.99
N THR A 612 -19.04 -2.25 4.07
CA THR A 612 -18.89 -1.29 2.97
C THR A 612 -17.62 -0.48 3.19
N PHE A 613 -16.68 -0.59 2.25
CA PHE A 613 -15.33 -0.05 2.42
C PHE A 613 -15.05 1.16 1.54
N LYS A 614 -14.20 2.06 2.06
CA LYS A 614 -13.64 3.16 1.30
C LYS A 614 -12.15 3.31 1.59
N ARG A 615 -11.34 3.38 0.53
CA ARG A 615 -9.91 3.70 0.65
C ARG A 615 -9.73 5.05 1.38
N SER A 616 -8.85 5.06 2.36
CA SER A 616 -8.61 6.19 3.25
C SER A 616 -7.25 6.82 3.00
N ASP A 617 -7.25 8.15 2.96
CA ASP A 617 -6.07 9.01 2.89
C ASP A 617 -5.71 9.58 4.28
N ALA A 618 -6.04 8.84 5.35
CA ALA A 618 -5.70 9.23 6.71
C ALA A 618 -4.19 9.53 6.83
N PRO A 619 -3.78 10.73 7.29
CA PRO A 619 -2.40 11.16 7.23
C PRO A 619 -1.44 10.19 7.94
N GLY A 620 -0.36 9.81 7.25
CA GLY A 620 0.71 8.96 7.79
C GLY A 620 0.38 7.47 7.86
N CYS A 621 -0.85 7.06 7.51
CA CYS A 621 -1.24 5.65 7.54
C CYS A 621 -0.87 4.89 6.26
N GLN A 622 -0.50 5.57 5.17
CA GLN A 622 -0.03 4.96 3.92
C GLN A 622 1.50 4.94 3.94
N VAL A 623 2.08 3.78 4.15
CA VAL A 623 3.53 3.66 4.29
C VAL A 623 4.12 3.15 3.00
N PRO A 624 5.15 3.83 2.45
CA PRO A 624 5.86 3.34 1.27
C PRO A 624 6.77 2.16 1.61
N GLY A 625 7.23 1.48 0.57
CA GLY A 625 8.26 0.44 0.68
C GLY A 625 7.73 -0.97 0.44
N ASP A 626 8.67 -1.92 0.44
CA ASP A 626 8.42 -3.32 0.11
C ASP A 626 8.13 -4.12 1.39
N GLN A 627 6.85 -4.27 1.72
CA GLN A 627 6.37 -4.74 3.03
C GLN A 627 5.92 -6.19 2.98
N ARG A 628 6.08 -6.93 4.09
CA ARG A 628 5.66 -8.34 4.19
C ARG A 628 4.66 -8.57 5.31
N ALA A 629 5.13 -8.74 6.54
CA ALA A 629 4.28 -9.05 7.67
C ALA A 629 3.54 -7.81 8.16
N LEU A 630 2.32 -8.03 8.62
CA LEU A 630 1.48 -7.04 9.30
C LEU A 630 0.96 -7.67 10.59
N VAL A 631 1.41 -7.15 11.73
CA VAL A 631 0.95 -7.54 13.08
C VAL A 631 0.23 -6.36 13.72
N VAL A 632 -0.99 -6.58 14.21
CA VAL A 632 -1.80 -5.57 14.90
C VAL A 632 -1.67 -5.77 16.40
N PHE A 633 -1.33 -4.71 17.14
CA PHE A 633 -1.27 -4.71 18.60
C PHE A 633 -1.28 -3.31 19.20
N ASP A 634 -1.70 -3.17 20.46
CA ASP A 634 -1.64 -1.89 21.21
C ASP A 634 -0.34 -1.86 22.02
N PHE A 635 0.72 -1.28 21.46
CA PHE A 635 2.07 -1.39 22.04
C PHE A 635 2.26 -0.51 23.27
N ASN A 636 1.55 0.61 23.34
CA ASN A 636 1.67 1.60 24.40
C ASN A 636 0.52 1.54 25.43
N ARG A 637 -0.40 0.58 25.26
CA ARG A 637 -1.57 0.35 26.11
C ARG A 637 -2.51 1.56 26.18
N ASP A 638 -2.63 2.33 25.09
CA ASP A 638 -3.51 3.50 25.01
C ASP A 638 -4.93 3.19 24.49
N GLY A 639 -5.16 1.95 24.06
CA GLY A 639 -6.43 1.48 23.53
C GLY A 639 -6.62 1.65 22.04
N SER A 640 -5.56 2.01 21.32
CA SER A 640 -5.56 2.12 19.88
C SER A 640 -4.76 0.99 19.26
N PRO A 641 -5.32 0.24 18.29
CA PRO A 641 -4.54 -0.77 17.60
C PRO A 641 -3.47 -0.09 16.74
N ASP A 642 -2.21 -0.43 17.00
CA ASP A 642 -1.03 -0.04 16.25
C ASP A 642 -0.59 -1.16 15.31
N LEU A 643 0.28 -0.84 14.34
CA LEU A 643 0.69 -1.78 13.28
C LEU A 643 2.20 -1.94 13.25
N LEU A 644 2.70 -3.15 13.46
CA LEU A 644 4.08 -3.53 13.17
C LEU A 644 4.16 -4.14 11.77
N ILE A 645 5.01 -3.56 10.92
CA ILE A 645 5.19 -3.97 9.53
C ILE A 645 6.65 -4.30 9.29
N SER A 646 6.93 -5.49 8.74
CA SER A 646 8.28 -5.85 8.28
C SER A 646 8.50 -5.38 6.85
N GLN A 647 9.75 -5.02 6.53
CA GLN A 647 10.15 -4.62 5.18
C GLN A 647 11.29 -5.50 4.67
N VAL A 648 11.27 -5.75 3.36
CA VAL A 648 12.41 -6.37 2.66
C VAL A 648 13.51 -5.33 2.48
N ALA A 649 14.73 -5.66 2.88
CA ALA A 649 15.90 -4.79 2.78
C ALA A 649 15.73 -3.38 3.40
N GLY A 650 14.81 -3.25 4.37
CA GLY A 650 14.50 -2.01 5.06
C GLY A 650 14.33 -2.19 6.57
N PRO A 651 14.26 -1.10 7.34
CA PRO A 651 13.90 -1.16 8.75
C PRO A 651 12.42 -1.57 8.92
N PRO A 652 12.04 -2.13 10.08
CA PRO A 652 10.62 -2.31 10.39
C PRO A 652 9.94 -0.94 10.54
N ILE A 653 8.63 -0.93 10.36
CA ILE A 653 7.77 0.22 10.63
C ILE A 653 6.88 -0.13 11.83
N LEU A 654 6.75 0.79 12.78
CA LEU A 654 5.79 0.69 13.88
C LEU A 654 4.87 1.89 13.77
N LEU A 655 3.70 1.70 13.17
CA LEU A 655 2.70 2.75 13.02
C LEU A 655 1.85 2.86 14.27
N GLU A 656 2.10 3.91 15.02
CA GLU A 656 1.23 4.34 16.11
C GLU A 656 -0.05 4.95 15.57
N ASN A 657 -1.19 4.49 16.08
CA ASN A 657 -2.50 5.04 15.77
C ASN A 657 -2.82 6.23 16.69
N LEU A 658 -2.81 7.45 16.13
CA LEU A 658 -2.84 8.72 16.88
C LEU A 658 -4.24 9.21 17.27
N ILE A 659 -5.22 8.36 17.08
CA ILE A 659 -6.60 8.62 17.44
C ILE A 659 -6.78 8.77 18.95
N SER A 660 -7.72 9.62 19.37
CA SER A 660 -7.95 9.94 20.78
C SER A 660 -9.41 10.25 21.06
N GLY A 661 -9.76 10.33 22.36
CA GLY A 661 -11.08 10.79 22.80
C GLY A 661 -12.20 9.76 22.66
N ARG A 662 -11.86 8.47 22.64
CA ARG A 662 -12.80 7.35 22.57
C ARG A 662 -12.60 6.40 23.75
N ASN A 663 -13.68 5.74 24.14
CA ASN A 663 -13.62 4.61 25.06
C ASN A 663 -13.26 3.35 24.28
N TRP A 664 -12.53 2.45 24.93
CA TRP A 664 -12.03 1.22 24.32
C TRP A 664 -12.06 0.07 25.33
N LEU A 665 -11.94 -1.15 24.82
CA LEU A 665 -11.70 -2.33 25.63
C LEU A 665 -10.84 -3.31 24.83
N THR A 666 -9.75 -3.78 25.43
CA THR A 666 -8.99 -4.92 24.89
C THR A 666 -9.34 -6.15 25.70
N VAL A 667 -9.58 -7.28 25.04
CA VAL A 667 -9.87 -8.55 25.70
C VAL A 667 -8.72 -9.51 25.40
N ALA A 668 -7.94 -9.81 26.44
CA ALA A 668 -6.86 -10.79 26.40
C ALA A 668 -7.39 -12.16 26.81
N ALA A 669 -7.24 -13.15 25.94
CA ALA A 669 -7.64 -14.51 26.24
C ALA A 669 -6.54 -15.24 27.01
N THR A 670 -6.89 -15.80 28.16
CA THR A 670 -5.96 -16.51 29.06
C THR A 670 -6.53 -17.85 29.49
N GLY A 671 -5.66 -18.82 29.82
CA GLY A 671 -6.10 -20.15 30.25
C GLY A 671 -5.11 -21.25 29.87
N PRO A 672 -5.60 -22.48 29.61
CA PRO A 672 -4.81 -23.62 29.11
C PRO A 672 -4.06 -23.33 27.79
N ALA A 673 -3.25 -24.29 27.33
CA ALA A 673 -2.34 -24.16 26.16
C ALA A 673 -3.01 -23.63 24.88
N ASP A 674 -4.25 -24.07 24.63
CA ASP A 674 -5.08 -23.69 23.48
C ASP A 674 -5.94 -22.44 23.75
N ALA A 675 -5.90 -21.87 24.96
CA ALA A 675 -6.77 -20.77 25.35
C ALA A 675 -6.57 -19.56 24.45
N GLY A 676 -7.68 -19.07 23.92
CA GLY A 676 -7.71 -17.94 23.00
C GLY A 676 -7.66 -18.31 21.53
N ILE A 677 -7.08 -19.44 21.13
CA ILE A 677 -7.13 -19.86 19.72
C ILE A 677 -8.58 -20.15 19.33
N ASN A 678 -9.06 -19.52 18.25
CA ASN A 678 -10.44 -19.59 17.77
C ASN A 678 -11.51 -19.10 18.76
N ALA A 679 -11.12 -18.42 19.85
CA ALA A 679 -12.07 -17.81 20.76
C ALA A 679 -12.81 -16.67 20.05
N ARG A 680 -14.15 -16.71 20.07
CA ARG A 680 -15.00 -15.65 19.54
C ARG A 680 -15.40 -14.73 20.68
N ILE A 681 -15.00 -13.46 20.59
CA ILE A 681 -15.24 -12.46 21.62
C ILE A 681 -16.27 -11.47 21.10
N THR A 682 -17.43 -11.43 21.76
CA THR A 682 -18.49 -10.47 21.50
C THR A 682 -18.51 -9.40 22.60
N VAL A 683 -18.39 -8.15 22.19
CA VAL A 683 -18.48 -6.98 23.07
C VAL A 683 -19.73 -6.18 22.73
N THR A 684 -20.60 -5.98 23.71
CA THR A 684 -21.83 -5.18 23.57
C THR A 684 -21.75 -3.93 24.42
N ALA A 685 -21.81 -2.75 23.79
CA ALA A 685 -21.74 -1.45 24.44
C ALA A 685 -22.51 -0.39 23.62
N GLY A 686 -23.14 0.58 24.30
CA GLY A 686 -23.81 1.70 23.62
C GLY A 686 -24.90 1.31 22.62
N GLY A 687 -25.52 0.14 22.78
CA GLY A 687 -26.52 -0.41 21.84
C GLY A 687 -25.93 -1.07 20.58
N ARG A 688 -24.61 -1.21 20.49
CA ARG A 688 -23.90 -1.91 19.41
C ARG A 688 -23.27 -3.19 19.93
N SER A 689 -23.10 -4.17 19.06
CA SER A 689 -22.37 -5.40 19.34
C SER A 689 -21.31 -5.64 18.28
N GLN A 690 -20.10 -5.94 18.72
CA GLN A 690 -18.95 -6.23 17.88
C GLN A 690 -18.47 -7.64 18.20
N THR A 691 -18.02 -8.39 17.20
CA THR A 691 -17.43 -9.71 17.43
C THR A 691 -16.12 -9.84 16.68
N GLN A 692 -15.09 -10.31 17.36
CA GLN A 692 -13.80 -10.66 16.77
C GLN A 692 -13.45 -12.10 17.13
N ILE A 693 -12.59 -12.72 16.31
CA ILE A 693 -12.01 -14.03 16.56
C ILE A 693 -10.51 -13.87 16.80
N ILE A 694 -9.99 -14.51 17.85
CA ILE A 694 -8.54 -14.57 18.07
C ILE A 694 -8.00 -15.75 17.26
N LEU A 695 -7.14 -15.45 16.30
CA LEU A 695 -6.43 -16.45 15.50
C LEU A 695 -5.00 -16.63 16.02
N ALA A 696 -4.43 -17.81 15.79
CA ALA A 696 -3.02 -18.09 16.01
C ALA A 696 -2.31 -18.27 14.67
N GLY A 697 -2.29 -17.21 13.86
CA GLY A 697 -1.90 -17.21 12.45
C GLY A 697 -2.65 -16.09 11.71
N GLY A 698 -2.96 -16.30 10.43
CA GLY A 698 -3.56 -15.27 9.57
C GLY A 698 -2.49 -14.53 8.77
N SER A 699 -2.63 -13.21 8.59
CA SER A 699 -1.72 -12.28 7.88
C SER A 699 -0.32 -12.84 7.58
N TYR A 700 0.12 -12.69 6.33
CA TYR A 700 1.37 -13.27 5.84
C TYR A 700 2.56 -13.04 6.78
N LEU A 701 3.21 -14.12 7.22
CA LEU A 701 4.35 -14.14 8.15
C LEU A 701 4.14 -13.38 9.48
N ALA A 702 2.90 -13.18 9.91
CA ALA A 702 2.56 -12.48 11.15
C ALA A 702 2.35 -13.44 12.33
N GLY A 703 2.93 -13.10 13.48
CA GLY A 703 2.64 -13.69 14.78
C GLY A 703 1.81 -12.76 15.65
N PRO A 704 0.47 -12.72 15.54
CA PRO A 704 -0.36 -11.83 16.34
C PRO A 704 -0.44 -12.27 17.82
N PRO A 705 -0.66 -11.32 18.75
CA PRO A 705 -0.92 -11.62 20.15
C PRO A 705 -2.29 -12.30 20.34
N ARG A 706 -2.57 -12.78 21.56
CA ARG A 706 -3.88 -13.38 21.94
C ARG A 706 -4.81 -12.33 22.55
N GLU A 707 -4.93 -11.19 21.88
CA GLU A 707 -5.76 -10.05 22.29
C GLU A 707 -6.68 -9.59 21.14
N ALA A 708 -7.87 -9.13 21.49
CA ALA A 708 -8.84 -8.51 20.57
C ALA A 708 -9.20 -7.09 21.03
N TYR A 709 -9.31 -6.15 20.09
CA TYR A 709 -9.37 -4.71 20.35
C TYR A 709 -10.73 -4.12 19.95
N PHE A 710 -11.43 -3.45 20.86
CA PHE A 710 -12.79 -2.95 20.61
C PHE A 710 -12.91 -1.46 20.91
N GLY A 711 -13.29 -0.66 19.92
CA GLY A 711 -13.75 0.71 20.13
C GLY A 711 -15.16 0.73 20.73
N LEU A 712 -15.37 1.40 21.86
CA LEU A 712 -16.68 1.50 22.52
C LEU A 712 -17.42 2.81 22.21
N GLY A 713 -16.84 3.66 21.36
CA GLY A 713 -17.33 5.01 21.11
C GLY A 713 -17.41 5.81 22.41
N GLY A 714 -18.62 6.28 22.77
CA GLY A 714 -18.88 7.02 24.01
C GLY A 714 -19.31 6.16 25.21
N ALA A 715 -19.45 4.84 25.06
CA ALA A 715 -19.93 3.98 26.14
C ALA A 715 -18.84 3.76 27.20
N SER A 716 -19.14 3.97 28.48
CA SER A 716 -18.18 3.84 29.58
C SER A 716 -18.05 2.44 30.16
N ALA A 717 -18.90 1.51 29.72
CA ALA A 717 -18.86 0.11 30.12
C ALA A 717 -19.45 -0.79 29.02
N ALA A 718 -19.08 -2.07 29.06
CA ALA A 718 -19.52 -3.09 28.11
C ALA A 718 -19.92 -4.40 28.80
N THR A 719 -20.67 -5.23 28.09
CA THR A 719 -20.79 -6.67 28.38
C THR A 719 -19.90 -7.44 27.42
N VAL A 720 -19.08 -8.35 27.94
CA VAL A 720 -18.17 -9.18 27.16
C VAL A 720 -18.61 -10.63 27.27
N LYS A 721 -18.79 -11.28 26.13
CA LYS A 721 -19.02 -12.73 26.02
C LYS A 721 -17.88 -13.34 25.25
N VAL A 722 -17.29 -14.40 25.79
CA VAL A 722 -16.26 -15.18 25.10
C VAL A 722 -16.82 -16.58 24.89
N ALA A 723 -16.95 -16.99 23.63
CA ALA A 723 -17.20 -18.37 23.25
C ALA A 723 -15.85 -19.01 22.92
N TRP A 724 -15.46 -20.00 23.71
CA TRP A 724 -14.19 -20.73 23.59
C TRP A 724 -14.30 -21.83 22.53
N ALA A 725 -13.17 -22.23 21.93
CA ALA A 725 -13.14 -23.24 20.87
C ALA A 725 -13.71 -24.61 21.32
N ASN A 726 -13.62 -24.95 22.60
CA ASN A 726 -14.21 -26.19 23.15
C ASN A 726 -15.71 -26.09 23.45
N GLY A 727 -16.37 -24.99 23.11
CA GLY A 727 -17.80 -24.76 23.36
C GLY A 727 -18.15 -24.20 24.74
N GLU A 728 -17.17 -23.98 25.63
CA GLU A 728 -17.42 -23.25 26.87
C GLU A 728 -17.69 -21.76 26.61
N THR A 729 -18.31 -21.09 27.59
CA THR A 729 -18.57 -19.65 27.51
C THR A 729 -18.21 -18.93 28.80
N SER A 730 -17.59 -17.77 28.70
CA SER A 730 -17.40 -16.82 29.81
C SER A 730 -18.18 -15.54 29.55
N GLU A 731 -18.81 -14.97 30.58
CA GLU A 731 -19.55 -13.71 30.49
C GLU A 731 -19.10 -12.74 31.59
N TYR A 732 -18.82 -11.50 31.19
CA TYR A 732 -18.42 -10.41 32.08
C TYR A 732 -19.36 -9.22 31.85
N VAL A 733 -20.08 -8.82 32.89
CA VAL A 733 -21.07 -7.73 32.83
C VAL A 733 -20.53 -6.45 33.47
N ASN A 734 -20.93 -5.30 32.92
CA ASN A 734 -20.52 -3.97 33.41
C ASN A 734 -19.00 -3.79 33.48
N VAL A 735 -18.25 -4.31 32.51
CA VAL A 735 -16.80 -4.14 32.40
C VAL A 735 -16.51 -2.68 32.08
N PRO A 736 -15.77 -1.93 32.92
CA PRO A 736 -15.39 -0.56 32.62
C PRO A 736 -14.59 -0.43 31.31
N ALA A 737 -14.76 0.66 30.58
CA ALA A 737 -13.90 1.00 29.46
C ALA A 737 -12.48 1.39 29.91
N GLY A 738 -11.53 1.42 28.97
CA GLY A 738 -10.17 1.92 29.18
C GLY A 738 -9.24 0.92 29.84
N GLN A 739 -9.41 -0.39 29.58
CA GLN A 739 -8.61 -1.44 30.20
C GLN A 739 -8.41 -2.65 29.29
N VAL A 740 -7.42 -3.47 29.65
CA VAL A 740 -7.24 -4.84 29.15
C VAL A 740 -7.97 -5.80 30.10
N LEU A 741 -9.07 -6.39 29.65
CA LEU A 741 -9.78 -7.45 30.37
C LEU A 741 -9.07 -8.79 30.15
N GLN A 742 -8.59 -9.39 31.24
CA GLN A 742 -8.07 -10.75 31.24
C GLN A 742 -9.25 -11.73 31.30
N ALA A 743 -9.69 -12.21 30.14
CA ALA A 743 -10.74 -13.22 30.06
C ALA A 743 -10.13 -14.61 30.26
N LYS A 744 -10.52 -15.29 31.33
CA LYS A 744 -10.05 -16.64 31.64
C LYS A 744 -11.05 -17.69 31.15
N ARG A 745 -10.55 -18.73 30.49
CA ARG A 745 -11.34 -19.94 30.21
C ARG A 745 -11.70 -20.67 31.52
N PRO A 746 -12.98 -21.07 31.72
CA PRO A 746 -13.48 -21.62 32.98
C PRO A 746 -12.72 -22.82 33.55
#